data_AF-A0AB34IJN7-F1
#
_entry.id   AF-A0AB34IJN7-F1
#
_cell.length_a   1.000
_cell.length_b   1.000
_cell.length_c   1.000
_cell.angle_alpha   90.00
_cell.angle_beta   90.00
_cell.angle_gamma   90.00
#
_symmetry.space_group_name_H-M   'P 1'
#
loop_
_entity.id
_entity.type
_entity.pdbx_description
1 polymer ?
#
loop_
_entity_poly.entity_id
_entity_poly.type
_entity_poly.pdbx_seq_one_letter_code
_entity_poly.pdbx_strand_id
1 'polypeptide(L)'
;MRWLVATLVVLPGLLVLLRSLLALPSPHAWRPAQTLQPATSYPSLSPSSSALPRKPPDALAPPHHFAPNASAASPPWMDPPATNLRYNAHARARLSAYHPSRTTLHFTFGSAVMIDFVRNWLHFAQKAGLTPYVVGASDSALMEFCEREGVSGAALNPQLDVWTYELKKLSHDKVYEMKSSWQYFRHHNSDFLEMGLVKVAFLWELLYSGFDVLISDLDVVWLNDGWKRWMTWRDPKQQPVPEAALIAFADVLVSTDELNTEADLRGTRASELNTGVVYFRAGAGALAMVQQWRQRMLGLSRARSKSALTENDNDQSLFNQIVHGVDVTRRFQNDFASLLRNVGVSESSLPFSVADVAQRTRRVYSSDRASKPCLPSQDCDAIHFTFATLPVRPFSSGHMWFNQGVQTMPGHELPQHQPVNVHFTFQFGDTRAYPHGKRQRAREAGLWAVDPPEYFTEGVYIALTGPAYTKHEEEAIYRRFPEWSPQRHMFLDAPQRQAVRDLLGLASTFDGVTILPKFYCHCDRYWNFLTKCRIPFIVKMPLPFSCPMDSLYLTDRWNDKGIRYREHTFLANQNVPRQLRENRVLLTVAEKGATPRASNSTLVEVAYGTALNEVKDAVLQANPGVRVVEVSAPHLRRLCKWLGSTQKQRDFNNLMRYILTESSRYCPNEDHGRYGGMFGAWNWQNPFTAYNCTWGFRAPVDYPEERSCGADGVAVALPERGNSTTCPRQMLCDHNVDASGRVTREITRCNIEGYNGMDARFRGAAAAMLKTMPGGRCPYPPGTEPGPGPGFDARGHYVGLGS
;
A
#
# COMPACT_ATOMS: atom_id res chain seq x y z
N MET A 1 -50.33 -5.83 41.28
CA MET A 1 -49.96 -6.17 42.69
C MET A 1 -48.64 -5.48 43.01
N ARG A 2 -48.34 -4.87 44.17
CA ARG A 2 -49.06 -4.18 45.24
C ARG A 2 -47.91 -3.60 46.13
N TRP A 3 -47.98 -2.32 46.57
CA TRP A 3 -47.23 -1.64 47.67
C TRP A 3 -45.71 -1.31 47.52
N LEU A 4 -45.07 -0.33 48.18
CA LEU A 4 -45.33 1.03 48.71
C LEU A 4 -44.01 1.54 49.39
N VAL A 5 -43.62 2.82 49.16
CA VAL A 5 -43.17 3.87 50.13
C VAL A 5 -41.94 3.74 51.07
N ALA A 6 -41.17 4.85 51.12
CA ALA A 6 -40.56 5.60 52.26
C ALA A 6 -39.02 5.83 52.17
N THR A 7 -38.52 7.05 51.93
CA THR A 7 -38.22 8.19 52.85
C THR A 7 -36.87 8.09 53.59
N LEU A 8 -35.98 9.08 53.41
CA LEU A 8 -34.92 9.41 54.38
C LEU A 8 -34.53 10.90 54.33
N VAL A 9 -34.14 11.41 55.49
CA VAL A 9 -34.25 12.78 56.03
C VAL A 9 -32.87 13.45 56.17
N VAL A 10 -32.78 14.73 55.75
CA VAL A 10 -32.11 15.94 56.30
C VAL A 10 -30.79 15.82 57.15
N LEU A 11 -29.66 16.30 56.57
CA LEU A 11 -28.63 17.36 56.96
C LEU A 11 -28.15 17.54 58.45
N PRO A 12 -27.06 18.32 58.81
CA PRO A 12 -26.04 19.12 58.05
C PRO A 12 -24.57 19.19 58.62
N GLY A 13 -23.68 19.91 57.92
CA GLY A 13 -22.47 20.63 58.44
C GLY A 13 -21.25 20.59 57.49
N LEU A 14 -20.96 21.54 56.58
CA LEU A 14 -20.44 22.94 56.72
C LEU A 14 -19.39 23.06 57.85
N LEU A 15 -18.17 23.62 57.72
CA LEU A 15 -17.51 24.64 56.89
C LEU A 15 -15.98 24.37 57.00
N VAL A 16 -15.12 24.73 56.03
CA VAL A 16 -14.33 26.00 56.07
C VAL A 16 -13.65 26.24 54.70
N LEU A 17 -14.08 27.34 54.06
CA LEU A 17 -13.38 28.35 53.26
C LEU A 17 -12.55 27.97 52.00
N LEU A 18 -13.26 28.00 50.87
CA LEU A 18 -12.78 28.64 49.64
C LEU A 18 -12.85 30.18 49.77
N ARG A 19 -11.75 30.86 49.46
CA ARG A 19 -11.73 32.23 48.91
C ARG A 19 -10.57 32.33 47.93
N SER A 20 -10.88 32.42 46.63
CA SER A 20 -10.33 33.42 45.71
C SER A 20 -10.77 33.12 44.26
N LEU A 21 -11.15 34.20 43.57
CA LEU A 21 -11.30 34.36 42.12
C LEU A 21 -12.69 34.09 41.50
N LEU A 22 -13.56 35.09 41.67
CA LEU A 22 -14.52 35.53 40.65
C LEU A 22 -13.94 36.78 39.96
N ALA A 23 -13.94 36.78 38.62
CA ALA A 23 -14.05 37.98 37.81
C ALA A 23 -14.64 37.59 36.43
N LEU A 24 -15.87 38.05 36.18
CA LEU A 24 -16.57 38.01 34.89
C LEU A 24 -16.11 39.18 34.00
N PRO A 25 -16.34 39.10 32.68
CA PRO A 25 -17.17 40.15 32.08
C PRO A 25 -18.22 39.66 31.05
N SER A 26 -19.21 40.52 30.87
CA SER A 26 -20.45 40.47 30.07
C SER A 26 -20.28 40.75 28.55
N PRO A 27 -21.34 40.62 27.72
CA PRO A 27 -21.26 40.28 26.30
C PRO A 27 -21.43 41.46 25.32
N HIS A 28 -20.80 41.38 24.14
CA HIS A 28 -21.16 42.23 23.00
C HIS A 28 -21.13 41.48 21.65
N ALA A 29 -22.26 41.61 20.95
CA ALA A 29 -22.46 41.63 19.50
C ALA A 29 -21.94 40.45 18.66
N TRP A 30 -22.84 39.51 18.39
CA TRP A 30 -22.76 38.59 17.25
C TRP A 30 -22.80 39.35 15.93
N ARG A 31 -21.76 39.20 15.10
CA ARG A 31 -21.79 39.47 13.65
C ARG A 31 -21.72 38.11 12.91
N PRO A 32 -22.46 37.94 11.80
CA PRO A 32 -22.47 36.68 11.06
C PRO A 32 -21.13 36.44 10.38
N ALA A 33 -20.68 35.18 10.42
CA ALA A 33 -19.49 34.69 9.74
C ALA A 33 -19.58 35.00 8.23
N GLN A 34 -18.59 35.74 7.72
CA GLN A 34 -18.39 35.93 6.30
C GLN A 34 -18.09 34.59 5.64
N THR A 35 -18.75 34.38 4.51
CA THR A 35 -18.51 33.36 3.49
C THR A 35 -17.02 33.21 3.17
N LEU A 36 -16.43 32.07 3.55
CA LEU A 36 -15.14 31.63 3.02
C LEU A 36 -15.32 31.25 1.54
N GLN A 37 -14.81 32.10 0.66
CA GLN A 37 -14.61 31.80 -0.75
C GLN A 37 -13.64 30.61 -0.91
N PRO A 38 -13.78 29.79 -1.97
CA PRO A 38 -12.85 28.71 -2.26
C PRO A 38 -11.47 29.30 -2.58
N ALA A 39 -10.43 28.76 -1.93
CA ALA A 39 -9.04 29.14 -2.17
C ALA A 39 -8.61 28.71 -3.59
N THR A 40 -8.88 29.55 -4.57
CA THR A 40 -8.26 29.51 -5.89
C THR A 40 -7.00 30.36 -5.83
N SER A 41 -5.84 29.72 -5.68
CA SER A 41 -4.52 30.13 -6.21
C SER A 41 -3.42 29.44 -5.41
N TYR A 42 -2.66 28.56 -6.07
CA TYR A 42 -1.32 28.23 -5.61
C TYR A 42 -0.44 29.46 -5.81
N PRO A 43 0.37 29.90 -4.83
CA PRO A 43 1.38 30.92 -5.11
C PRO A 43 2.42 30.31 -6.05
N SER A 44 2.49 30.85 -7.26
CA SER A 44 3.58 30.62 -8.19
C SER A 44 4.88 31.10 -7.54
N LEU A 45 5.76 30.17 -7.17
CA LEU A 45 7.14 30.49 -6.84
C LEU A 45 7.85 30.96 -8.12
N SER A 46 7.97 32.27 -8.28
CA SER A 46 8.88 32.88 -9.25
C SER A 46 10.32 32.57 -8.82
N PRO A 47 11.16 31.99 -9.69
CA PRO A 47 12.56 31.78 -9.36
C PRO A 47 13.33 33.09 -9.60
N SER A 48 13.80 33.73 -8.53
CA SER A 48 14.80 34.79 -8.66
C SER A 48 16.14 34.15 -9.03
N SER A 49 16.68 34.65 -10.14
CA SER A 49 17.88 34.19 -10.82
C SER A 49 19.16 34.60 -10.08
N SER A 50 20.00 33.63 -9.71
CA SER A 50 21.46 33.76 -9.84
C SER A 50 22.11 32.38 -9.64
N ALA A 51 22.05 31.53 -10.66
CA ALA A 51 22.93 30.38 -10.76
C ALA A 51 23.32 30.20 -12.23
N LEU A 52 24.63 30.17 -12.46
CA LEU A 52 25.31 30.01 -13.75
C LEU A 52 24.73 28.85 -14.59
N PRO A 53 24.82 28.92 -15.94
CA PRO A 53 24.11 27.99 -16.83
C PRO A 53 24.61 26.55 -16.63
N ARG A 54 23.74 25.68 -16.10
CA ARG A 54 23.96 24.23 -16.08
C ARG A 54 23.42 23.63 -17.39
N LYS A 55 24.30 22.87 -18.05
CA LYS A 55 24.04 22.06 -19.24
C LYS A 55 22.84 21.10 -19.03
N PRO A 56 22.13 20.69 -20.09
CA PRO A 56 21.05 19.70 -20.02
C PRO A 56 21.57 18.35 -19.47
N PRO A 57 20.71 17.51 -18.87
CA PRO A 57 21.10 16.21 -18.33
C PRO A 57 21.48 15.28 -19.49
N ASP A 58 22.77 14.96 -19.58
CA ASP A 58 23.26 13.87 -20.42
C ASP A 58 22.70 12.53 -19.89
N ALA A 59 22.38 11.63 -20.81
CA ALA A 59 22.01 10.26 -20.53
C ALA A 59 22.97 9.63 -19.50
N LEU A 60 22.41 8.86 -18.55
CA LEU A 60 23.08 8.01 -17.56
C LEU A 60 24.61 7.97 -17.74
N ALA A 61 25.32 8.85 -17.03
CA ALA A 61 26.77 8.73 -16.97
C ALA A 61 27.10 7.36 -16.37
N PRO A 62 27.89 6.50 -17.03
CA PRO A 62 28.30 5.24 -16.44
C PRO A 62 29.00 5.55 -15.11
N PRO A 63 28.76 4.74 -14.06
CA PRO A 63 29.47 4.90 -12.80
C PRO A 63 30.96 4.90 -13.09
N HIS A 64 31.71 5.81 -12.45
CA HIS A 64 33.17 5.90 -12.56
C HIS A 64 33.77 4.51 -12.75
N HIS A 65 34.40 4.28 -13.91
CA HIS A 65 35.17 3.08 -14.17
C HIS A 65 36.28 3.00 -13.12
N PHE A 66 36.00 2.34 -12.00
CA PHE A 66 37.02 1.68 -11.23
C PHE A 66 37.53 0.57 -12.15
N ALA A 67 38.61 0.88 -12.87
CA ALA A 67 39.42 -0.17 -13.46
C ALA A 67 39.78 -1.14 -12.31
N PRO A 68 39.44 -2.44 -12.40
CA PRO A 68 39.81 -3.38 -11.37
C PRO A 68 41.34 -3.42 -11.33
N ASN A 69 41.93 -2.97 -10.22
CA ASN A 69 43.31 -3.34 -9.90
C ASN A 69 43.32 -4.86 -9.69
N ALA A 70 43.62 -5.58 -10.76
CA ALA A 70 43.81 -7.02 -10.77
C ALA A 70 45.09 -7.37 -10.01
N SER A 71 45.04 -7.37 -8.67
CA SER A 71 46.09 -7.93 -7.82
C SER A 71 45.77 -8.00 -6.31
N ALA A 72 44.72 -7.34 -5.81
CA ALA A 72 44.38 -7.48 -4.39
C ALA A 72 43.63 -8.80 -4.17
N ALA A 73 44.20 -9.70 -3.36
CA ALA A 73 43.49 -10.90 -2.93
C ALA A 73 42.15 -10.49 -2.27
N SER A 74 41.07 -11.20 -2.59
CA SER A 74 39.76 -10.95 -1.97
C SER A 74 39.90 -11.11 -0.44
N PRO A 75 39.26 -10.25 0.37
CA PRO A 75 39.29 -10.42 1.82
C PRO A 75 38.78 -11.81 2.23
N PRO A 76 39.38 -12.46 3.24
CA PRO A 76 39.03 -13.84 3.61
C PRO A 76 37.55 -14.07 3.90
N TRP A 77 36.83 -13.05 4.38
CA TRP A 77 35.40 -13.13 4.69
C TRP A 77 34.50 -13.29 3.44
N MET A 78 35.02 -13.04 2.24
CA MET A 78 34.28 -13.16 0.97
C MET A 78 34.40 -14.54 0.32
N ASP A 79 35.23 -15.43 0.87
CA ASP A 79 35.55 -16.72 0.26
C ASP A 79 35.27 -17.89 1.20
N PRO A 80 34.89 -19.07 0.65
CA PRO A 80 34.82 -20.29 1.45
C PRO A 80 36.18 -20.63 2.11
N PRO A 81 36.18 -21.23 3.31
CA PRO A 81 35.03 -21.69 4.08
C PRO A 81 34.42 -20.60 4.99
N ALA A 82 34.87 -19.34 4.90
CA ALA A 82 34.43 -18.28 5.81
C ALA A 82 32.96 -17.87 5.58
N THR A 83 32.44 -18.07 4.38
CA THR A 83 31.04 -17.84 4.04
C THR A 83 30.50 -18.86 3.04
N ASN A 84 29.20 -19.10 3.08
CA ASN A 84 28.44 -19.83 2.06
C ASN A 84 27.86 -18.90 0.96
N LEU A 85 28.24 -17.62 0.93
CA LEU A 85 27.82 -16.69 -0.12
C LEU A 85 28.80 -16.71 -1.30
N ARG A 86 28.24 -16.70 -2.51
CA ARG A 86 28.96 -16.49 -3.77
C ARG A 86 28.72 -15.07 -4.25
N TYR A 87 29.73 -14.22 -4.08
CA TYR A 87 29.73 -12.83 -4.57
C TYR A 87 30.14 -12.76 -6.04
N ASN A 88 29.44 -11.95 -6.82
CA ASN A 88 29.85 -11.65 -8.20
C ASN A 88 31.08 -10.72 -8.24
N ALA A 89 31.66 -10.52 -9.43
CA ALA A 89 32.88 -9.73 -9.59
C ALA A 89 32.70 -8.28 -9.09
N HIS A 90 31.52 -7.69 -9.35
CA HIS A 90 31.17 -6.34 -8.91
C HIS A 90 31.09 -6.21 -7.38
N ALA A 91 30.48 -7.18 -6.71
CA ALA A 91 30.40 -7.22 -5.25
C ALA A 91 31.79 -7.40 -4.63
N ARG A 92 32.63 -8.29 -5.18
CA ARG A 92 34.03 -8.47 -4.73
C ARG A 92 34.83 -7.18 -4.86
N ALA A 93 34.75 -6.51 -6.00
CA ALA A 93 35.47 -5.27 -6.24
C ALA A 93 35.04 -4.14 -5.29
N ARG A 94 33.73 -3.99 -5.02
CA ARG A 94 33.21 -2.87 -4.23
C ARG A 94 33.23 -3.12 -2.72
N LEU A 95 32.89 -4.34 -2.29
CA LEU A 95 32.76 -4.65 -0.87
C LEU A 95 34.11 -4.92 -0.19
N SER A 96 35.15 -5.28 -0.95
CA SER A 96 36.48 -5.58 -0.39
C SER A 96 37.14 -4.39 0.33
N ALA A 97 36.72 -3.16 0.01
CA ALA A 97 37.19 -1.94 0.68
C ALA A 97 36.58 -1.73 2.09
N TYR A 98 35.56 -2.50 2.46
CA TYR A 98 34.84 -2.33 3.72
C TYR A 98 35.26 -3.37 4.76
N HIS A 99 35.41 -2.92 6.01
CA HIS A 99 35.57 -3.82 7.14
C HIS A 99 34.19 -4.18 7.70
N PRO A 100 33.80 -5.47 7.78
CA PRO A 100 32.45 -5.86 8.17
C PRO A 100 31.97 -5.23 9.50
N SER A 101 32.77 -5.32 10.57
CA SER A 101 32.41 -4.84 11.91
C SER A 101 32.17 -3.33 12.05
N ARG A 102 32.51 -2.54 11.03
CA ARG A 102 32.32 -1.09 11.01
C ARG A 102 31.30 -0.62 9.97
N THR A 103 30.66 -1.57 9.28
CA THR A 103 29.87 -1.29 8.09
C THR A 103 28.44 -1.76 8.29
N THR A 104 27.50 -0.88 7.98
CA THR A 104 26.12 -1.29 7.72
C THR A 104 25.98 -1.63 6.24
N LEU A 105 25.65 -2.88 5.96
CA LEU A 105 25.38 -3.36 4.60
C LEU A 105 23.88 -3.24 4.31
N HIS A 106 23.54 -2.50 3.27
CA HIS A 106 22.16 -2.41 2.80
C HIS A 106 21.86 -3.63 1.94
N PHE A 107 20.83 -4.37 2.28
CA PHE A 107 20.53 -5.66 1.68
C PHE A 107 19.10 -5.69 1.14
N THR A 108 18.93 -6.21 -0.07
CA THR A 108 17.62 -6.62 -0.57
C THR A 108 17.73 -8.00 -1.18
N PHE A 109 16.62 -8.73 -1.23
CA PHE A 109 16.59 -10.13 -1.64
C PHE A 109 15.37 -10.40 -2.50
N GLY A 110 15.55 -11.19 -3.57
CA GLY A 110 14.43 -11.69 -4.35
C GLY A 110 14.87 -12.50 -5.56
N SER A 111 14.01 -12.51 -6.59
CA SER A 111 14.12 -13.38 -7.76
C SER A 111 14.03 -12.60 -9.07
N ALA A 112 14.36 -13.24 -10.19
CA ALA A 112 14.34 -12.62 -11.51
C ALA A 112 12.93 -12.15 -11.94
N VAL A 113 11.88 -12.74 -11.38
CA VAL A 113 10.48 -12.35 -11.66
C VAL A 113 10.19 -10.93 -11.18
N MET A 114 10.97 -10.42 -10.22
CA MET A 114 10.84 -9.09 -9.65
C MET A 114 11.94 -8.13 -10.14
N ILE A 115 12.58 -8.38 -11.28
CA ILE A 115 13.67 -7.53 -11.82
C ILE A 115 13.28 -6.05 -11.92
N ASP A 116 12.04 -5.75 -12.31
CA ASP A 116 11.60 -4.35 -12.37
C ASP A 116 11.60 -3.70 -10.98
N PHE A 117 11.22 -4.43 -9.93
CA PHE A 117 11.33 -3.94 -8.56
C PHE A 117 12.79 -3.85 -8.09
N VAL A 118 13.67 -4.76 -8.53
CA VAL A 118 15.12 -4.64 -8.29
C VAL A 118 15.66 -3.35 -8.91
N ARG A 119 15.32 -3.05 -10.16
CA ARG A 119 15.70 -1.80 -10.84
C ARG A 119 15.16 -0.57 -10.10
N ASN A 120 13.91 -0.61 -9.67
CA ASN A 120 13.30 0.47 -8.92
C ASN A 120 14.01 0.69 -7.58
N TRP A 121 14.23 -0.39 -6.82
CA TRP A 121 14.96 -0.36 -5.56
C TRP A 121 16.37 0.21 -5.73
N LEU A 122 17.12 -0.26 -6.74
CA LEU A 122 18.46 0.24 -7.05
C LEU A 122 18.46 1.73 -7.35
N HIS A 123 17.53 2.21 -8.19
CA HIS A 123 17.40 3.63 -8.51
C HIS A 123 17.23 4.47 -7.25
N PHE A 124 16.30 4.10 -6.37
CA PHE A 124 16.00 4.86 -5.17
C PHE A 124 17.04 4.69 -4.07
N ALA A 125 17.64 3.50 -3.90
CA ALA A 125 18.74 3.27 -2.98
C ALA A 125 19.97 4.12 -3.35
N GLN A 126 20.33 4.15 -4.63
CA GLN A 126 21.42 4.98 -5.14
C GLN A 126 21.12 6.47 -4.98
N LYS A 127 19.90 6.91 -5.34
CA LYS A 127 19.46 8.30 -5.18
C LYS A 127 19.48 8.75 -3.71
N ALA A 128 19.12 7.84 -2.80
CA ALA A 128 19.17 8.06 -1.36
C ALA A 128 20.59 7.97 -0.78
N GLY A 129 21.60 7.58 -1.55
CA GLY A 129 22.99 7.45 -1.08
C GLY A 129 23.24 6.22 -0.22
N LEU A 130 22.43 5.16 -0.35
CA LEU A 130 22.66 3.92 0.38
C LEU A 130 23.90 3.21 -0.16
N THR A 131 24.94 3.11 0.66
CA THR A 131 26.17 2.42 0.32
C THR A 131 26.89 1.93 1.59
N PRO A 132 27.56 0.77 1.56
CA PRO A 132 27.50 -0.23 0.49
C PRO A 132 26.16 -0.97 0.47
N TYR A 133 25.82 -1.56 -0.68
CA TYR A 133 24.66 -2.44 -0.83
C TYR A 133 24.99 -3.74 -1.58
N VAL A 134 24.17 -4.77 -1.36
CA VAL A 134 24.21 -6.03 -2.10
C VAL A 134 22.79 -6.53 -2.40
N VAL A 135 22.59 -7.07 -3.60
CA VAL A 135 21.36 -7.75 -4.01
C VAL A 135 21.54 -9.26 -3.82
N GLY A 136 20.74 -9.85 -2.95
CA GLY A 136 20.66 -11.30 -2.74
C GLY A 136 19.79 -11.95 -3.82
N ALA A 137 20.41 -12.78 -4.66
CA ALA A 137 19.74 -13.50 -5.72
C ALA A 137 19.26 -14.89 -5.24
N SER A 138 17.96 -15.16 -5.38
CA SER A 138 17.37 -16.48 -5.10
C SER A 138 17.42 -17.46 -6.27
N ASP A 139 17.84 -16.98 -7.44
CA ASP A 139 17.96 -17.74 -8.68
C ASP A 139 19.11 -17.22 -9.56
N SER A 140 19.49 -18.04 -10.54
CA SER A 140 20.58 -17.75 -11.47
C SER A 140 20.29 -16.55 -12.37
N ALA A 141 19.05 -16.39 -12.83
CA ALA A 141 18.67 -15.30 -13.74
C ALA A 141 18.82 -13.91 -13.10
N LEU A 142 18.53 -13.75 -11.80
CA LEU A 142 18.76 -12.49 -11.09
C LEU A 142 20.27 -12.25 -10.86
N MET A 143 21.04 -13.31 -10.65
CA MET A 143 22.50 -13.20 -10.53
C MET A 143 23.14 -12.76 -11.86
N GLU A 144 22.68 -13.33 -12.98
CA GLU A 144 23.08 -12.92 -14.34
C GLU A 144 22.68 -11.47 -14.66
N PHE A 145 21.49 -11.05 -14.22
CA PHE A 145 21.10 -9.64 -14.27
C PHE A 145 22.09 -8.77 -13.49
N CYS A 146 22.46 -9.16 -12.26
CA CYS A 146 23.40 -8.38 -11.47
C CYS A 146 24.78 -8.27 -12.14
N GLU A 147 25.27 -9.35 -12.75
CA GLU A 147 26.53 -9.35 -13.49
C GLU A 147 26.49 -8.41 -14.70
N ARG A 148 25.44 -8.51 -15.52
CA ARG A 148 25.28 -7.71 -16.74
C ARG A 148 25.09 -6.23 -16.46
N GLU A 149 24.31 -5.88 -15.45
CA GLU A 149 24.02 -4.48 -15.09
C GLU A 149 25.10 -3.86 -14.17
N GLY A 150 26.17 -4.61 -13.85
CA GLY A 150 27.22 -4.13 -12.97
C GLY A 150 26.78 -3.89 -11.53
N VAL A 151 25.81 -4.66 -11.03
CA VAL A 151 25.25 -4.55 -9.67
C VAL A 151 25.99 -5.51 -8.73
N SER A 152 26.25 -5.07 -7.49
CA SER A 152 26.81 -5.95 -6.45
C SER A 152 25.81 -7.05 -6.08
N GLY A 153 26.05 -8.27 -6.57
CA GLY A 153 25.18 -9.43 -6.37
C GLY A 153 25.83 -10.51 -5.50
N ALA A 154 25.01 -11.20 -4.70
CA ALA A 154 25.40 -12.38 -3.95
C ALA A 154 24.32 -13.47 -4.06
N ALA A 155 24.74 -14.74 -4.13
CA ALA A 155 23.86 -15.89 -4.11
C ALA A 155 24.32 -16.92 -3.07
N LEU A 156 23.42 -17.75 -2.55
CA LEU A 156 23.84 -18.88 -1.70
C LEU A 156 24.59 -19.93 -2.53
N ASN A 157 25.57 -20.57 -1.92
CA ASN A 157 26.27 -21.72 -2.49
C ASN A 157 25.23 -22.81 -2.86
N PRO A 158 25.20 -23.30 -4.12
CA PRO A 158 24.29 -24.36 -4.56
C PRO A 158 24.39 -25.66 -3.74
N GLN A 159 25.54 -25.88 -3.09
CA GLN A 159 25.77 -27.05 -2.25
C GLN A 159 25.15 -26.90 -0.85
N LEU A 160 24.80 -25.69 -0.42
CA LEU A 160 24.19 -25.46 0.89
C LEU A 160 22.74 -25.92 0.88
N ASP A 161 22.42 -26.86 1.75
CA ASP A 161 21.04 -27.18 2.09
C ASP A 161 20.56 -26.21 3.18
N VAL A 162 19.68 -25.27 2.83
CA VAL A 162 19.15 -24.28 3.80
C VAL A 162 18.32 -24.90 4.93
N TRP A 163 17.79 -26.12 4.73
CA TRP A 163 16.99 -26.84 5.72
C TRP A 163 17.83 -27.44 6.83
N THR A 164 18.99 -28.02 6.50
CA THR A 164 19.92 -28.62 7.48
C THR A 164 21.05 -27.66 7.86
N TYR A 165 21.38 -26.72 6.97
CA TYR A 165 22.57 -25.89 7.00
C TYR A 165 23.88 -26.67 6.80
N GLU A 166 23.82 -27.75 6.00
CA GLU A 166 24.97 -28.58 5.67
C GLU A 166 25.32 -28.49 4.18
N LEU A 167 26.61 -28.64 3.85
CA LEU A 167 27.07 -28.71 2.47
C LEU A 167 26.90 -30.13 1.92
N LYS A 168 26.13 -30.28 0.84
CA LYS A 168 25.98 -31.53 0.10
C LYS A 168 27.10 -31.70 -0.93
N LYS A 169 27.55 -32.94 -1.14
CA LYS A 169 28.41 -33.30 -2.29
C LYS A 169 27.58 -33.26 -3.57
N LEU A 170 27.55 -32.11 -4.24
CA LEU A 170 26.96 -31.94 -5.58
C LEU A 170 27.97 -31.32 -6.53
N SER A 171 28.02 -31.81 -7.78
CA SER A 171 28.85 -31.29 -8.86
C SER A 171 28.05 -30.35 -9.76
N HIS A 172 27.78 -29.13 -9.33
CA HIS A 172 27.22 -28.11 -10.24
C HIS A 172 27.82 -26.73 -9.95
N ASP A 173 28.22 -26.04 -11.03
CA ASP A 173 28.80 -24.69 -11.01
C ASP A 173 27.77 -23.56 -10.87
N LYS A 174 26.48 -23.89 -10.83
CA LYS A 174 25.37 -22.91 -10.73
C LYS A 174 25.21 -22.32 -9.32
N VAL A 175 24.30 -21.36 -9.12
CA VAL A 175 23.91 -20.84 -7.79
C VAL A 175 22.77 -21.66 -7.17
N TYR A 176 22.43 -21.45 -5.89
CA TYR A 176 21.20 -22.01 -5.32
C TYR A 176 19.98 -21.53 -6.14
N GLU A 177 19.11 -22.45 -6.54
CA GLU A 177 17.89 -22.15 -7.31
C GLU A 177 16.66 -22.56 -6.51
N MET A 178 15.87 -21.56 -6.10
CA MET A 178 14.52 -21.82 -5.61
C MET A 178 13.65 -22.38 -6.73
N LYS A 179 13.10 -23.58 -6.54
CA LYS A 179 12.16 -24.19 -7.50
C LYS A 179 10.73 -23.94 -7.05
N SER A 180 9.99 -23.15 -7.81
CA SER A 180 8.54 -22.96 -7.62
C SER A 180 7.78 -23.26 -8.91
N SER A 181 6.53 -23.73 -8.76
CA SER A 181 5.56 -23.81 -9.86
C SER A 181 4.85 -22.47 -10.13
N TRP A 182 5.14 -21.45 -9.31
CA TRP A 182 4.66 -20.08 -9.45
C TRP A 182 5.83 -19.14 -9.77
N GLN A 183 5.59 -18.10 -10.56
CA GLN A 183 6.62 -17.13 -10.91
C GLN A 183 6.81 -16.09 -9.79
N TYR A 184 5.71 -15.54 -9.24
CA TYR A 184 5.75 -14.68 -8.05
C TYR A 184 5.44 -15.50 -6.80
N PHE A 185 6.37 -15.52 -5.83
CA PHE A 185 6.34 -16.45 -4.68
C PHE A 185 5.18 -16.21 -3.69
N ARG A 186 4.47 -15.09 -3.77
CA ARG A 186 3.33 -14.78 -2.90
C ARG A 186 2.16 -15.73 -3.22
N HIS A 187 1.50 -16.25 -2.16
CA HIS A 187 0.30 -17.10 -2.22
C HIS A 187 0.48 -18.59 -2.58
N HIS A 188 1.71 -19.15 -2.54
CA HIS A 188 1.92 -20.61 -2.60
C HIS A 188 2.45 -21.18 -1.27
N ASN A 189 1.81 -22.28 -0.83
CA ASN A 189 1.87 -22.80 0.53
C ASN A 189 3.27 -23.29 0.97
N SER A 190 4.03 -23.98 0.12
CA SER A 190 5.36 -24.51 0.50
C SER A 190 6.54 -23.63 0.14
N ASP A 191 6.41 -22.82 -0.91
CA ASP A 191 7.56 -22.14 -1.52
C ASP A 191 7.87 -20.84 -0.77
N PHE A 192 6.84 -20.26 -0.13
CA PHE A 192 6.98 -19.08 0.73
C PHE A 192 7.80 -19.39 1.99
N LEU A 193 7.67 -20.61 2.56
CA LEU A 193 8.46 -21.02 3.72
C LEU A 193 9.93 -21.23 3.36
N GLU A 194 10.21 -21.82 2.20
CA GLU A 194 11.57 -21.97 1.67
C GLU A 194 12.21 -20.60 1.41
N MET A 195 11.45 -19.65 0.84
CA MET A 195 11.90 -18.27 0.66
C MET A 195 12.35 -17.63 1.99
N GLY A 196 11.58 -17.85 3.06
CA GLY A 196 11.93 -17.40 4.40
C GLY A 196 13.25 -18.00 4.90
N LEU A 197 13.47 -19.30 4.68
CA LEU A 197 14.73 -19.96 5.06
C LEU A 197 15.93 -19.44 4.27
N VAL A 198 15.76 -19.17 2.97
CA VAL A 198 16.80 -18.56 2.13
C VAL A 198 17.13 -17.14 2.64
N LYS A 199 16.11 -16.31 2.91
CA LYS A 199 16.28 -14.95 3.48
C LYS A 199 17.09 -15.01 4.79
N VAL A 200 16.71 -15.93 5.68
CA VAL A 200 17.39 -16.14 6.97
C VAL A 200 18.83 -16.66 6.79
N ALA A 201 19.09 -17.51 5.79
CA ALA A 201 20.44 -17.97 5.50
C ALA A 201 21.35 -16.82 5.02
N PHE A 202 20.87 -15.91 4.16
CA PHE A 202 21.62 -14.70 3.79
C PHE A 202 21.91 -13.82 5.02
N LEU A 203 20.89 -13.55 5.84
CA LEU A 203 21.06 -12.74 7.05
C LEU A 203 22.11 -13.35 7.98
N TRP A 204 22.07 -14.67 8.18
CA TRP A 204 23.07 -15.39 8.96
C TRP A 204 24.49 -15.15 8.45
N GLU A 205 24.74 -15.40 7.16
CA GLU A 205 26.08 -15.28 6.56
C GLU A 205 26.63 -13.85 6.64
N LEU A 206 25.78 -12.84 6.41
CA LEU A 206 26.18 -11.44 6.46
C LEU A 206 26.46 -10.97 7.91
N LEU A 207 25.62 -11.37 8.86
CA LEU A 207 25.80 -11.05 10.29
C LEU A 207 27.01 -11.77 10.87
N TYR A 208 27.20 -13.04 10.52
CA TYR A 208 28.33 -13.85 10.97
C TYR A 208 29.66 -13.31 10.44
N SER A 209 29.67 -12.76 9.21
CA SER A 209 30.81 -12.03 8.66
C SER A 209 31.12 -10.72 9.42
N GLY A 210 30.17 -10.22 10.22
CA GLY A 210 30.34 -9.06 11.09
C GLY A 210 29.66 -7.77 10.61
N PHE A 211 28.88 -7.79 9.52
CA PHE A 211 28.14 -6.62 9.07
C PHE A 211 26.92 -6.35 9.94
N ASP A 212 26.67 -5.08 10.27
CA ASP A 212 25.29 -4.68 10.58
C ASP A 212 24.51 -4.78 9.26
N VAL A 213 23.30 -5.35 9.28
CA VAL A 213 22.51 -5.57 8.05
C VAL A 213 21.23 -4.77 8.12
N LEU A 214 21.04 -3.84 7.19
CA LEU A 214 19.76 -3.17 6.95
C LEU A 214 19.09 -3.83 5.76
N ILE A 215 18.19 -4.78 6.03
CA ILE A 215 17.41 -5.45 4.98
C ILE A 215 16.15 -4.66 4.66
N SER A 216 15.84 -4.53 3.36
CA SER A 216 14.53 -4.09 2.89
C SER A 216 14.03 -4.93 1.73
N ASP A 217 12.71 -5.15 1.68
CA ASP A 217 12.06 -5.83 0.54
C ASP A 217 12.20 -5.02 -0.76
N LEU A 218 12.05 -5.69 -1.91
CA LEU A 218 12.22 -5.10 -3.25
C LEU A 218 11.20 -4.00 -3.57
N ASP A 219 10.07 -4.00 -2.88
CA ASP A 219 9.00 -3.00 -2.97
C ASP A 219 9.07 -1.94 -1.87
N VAL A 220 10.28 -1.72 -1.32
CA VAL A 220 10.61 -0.54 -0.52
C VAL A 220 11.31 0.50 -1.38
N VAL A 221 10.87 1.74 -1.29
CA VAL A 221 11.55 2.91 -1.86
C VAL A 221 12.21 3.72 -0.76
N TRP A 222 13.52 3.91 -0.88
CA TRP A 222 14.31 4.78 -0.01
C TRP A 222 14.30 6.21 -0.56
N LEU A 223 13.88 7.17 0.27
CA LEU A 223 13.74 8.57 -0.11
C LEU A 223 15.00 9.40 0.20
N ASN A 224 15.76 8.99 1.22
CA ASN A 224 16.96 9.65 1.72
C ASN A 224 17.77 8.71 2.63
N ASP A 225 18.94 9.16 3.12
CA ASP A 225 19.81 8.42 4.03
C ASP A 225 19.47 8.59 5.51
N GLY A 226 18.30 9.16 5.83
CA GLY A 226 17.87 9.48 7.19
C GLY A 226 17.61 8.27 8.09
N TRP A 227 17.88 7.04 7.66
CA TRP A 227 17.82 5.84 8.50
C TRP A 227 18.85 5.88 9.63
N LYS A 228 19.99 6.55 9.43
CA LYS A 228 21.10 6.57 10.38
C LYS A 228 20.70 7.13 11.74
N ARG A 229 19.93 8.23 11.73
CA ARG A 229 19.38 8.87 12.94
C ARG A 229 18.35 8.02 13.71
N TRP A 230 18.01 6.84 13.23
CA TRP A 230 17.13 5.90 13.90
C TRP A 230 17.83 4.64 14.37
N MET A 231 18.92 4.24 13.70
CA MET A 231 19.45 2.89 13.83
C MET A 231 20.86 2.83 14.44
N THR A 232 21.63 3.92 14.37
CA THR A 232 23.06 3.85 14.72
C THR A 232 23.62 5.13 15.31
N TRP A 233 24.53 4.96 16.27
CA TRP A 233 25.38 6.02 16.82
C TRP A 233 26.71 6.19 16.06
N ARG A 234 26.96 5.37 15.02
CA ARG A 234 28.26 5.35 14.32
C ARG A 234 28.49 6.56 13.41
N ASP A 235 27.45 7.25 12.95
CA ASP A 235 27.58 8.44 12.10
C ASP A 235 27.44 9.72 12.94
N PRO A 236 28.54 10.43 13.26
CA PRO A 236 28.48 11.64 14.06
C PRO A 236 27.75 12.80 13.36
N LYS A 237 27.56 12.75 12.04
CA LYS A 237 26.81 13.77 11.29
C LYS A 237 25.30 13.51 11.31
N GLN A 238 24.89 12.27 11.62
CA GLN A 238 23.49 11.86 11.71
C GLN A 238 23.24 11.12 13.02
N GLN A 239 23.56 11.80 14.12
CA GLN A 239 23.29 11.27 15.46
C GLN A 239 21.80 10.95 15.64
N PRO A 240 21.47 9.91 16.41
CA PRO A 240 20.10 9.52 16.67
C PRO A 240 19.23 10.67 17.20
N VAL A 241 17.98 10.74 16.77
CA VAL A 241 16.99 11.64 17.40
C VAL A 241 16.67 11.18 18.84
N PRO A 242 16.13 12.03 19.73
CA PRO A 242 15.83 11.65 21.12
C PRO A 242 14.96 10.38 21.24
N GLU A 243 14.02 10.21 20.31
CA GLU A 243 13.11 9.05 20.22
C GLU A 243 13.87 7.75 19.91
N ALA A 244 15.02 7.84 19.24
CA ALA A 244 15.85 6.72 18.79
C ALA A 244 17.06 6.44 19.69
N ALA A 245 17.36 7.32 20.64
CA ALA A 245 18.61 7.29 21.41
C ALA A 245 18.90 5.93 22.07
N LEU A 246 17.87 5.25 22.61
CA LEU A 246 18.02 3.92 23.20
C LEU A 246 17.88 2.80 22.18
N ILE A 247 16.94 2.91 21.23
CA ILE A 247 16.69 1.83 20.27
C ILE A 247 17.87 1.63 19.32
N ALA A 248 18.68 2.66 19.07
CA ALA A 248 19.92 2.58 18.29
C ALA A 248 20.96 1.61 18.89
N PHE A 249 20.72 1.06 20.10
CA PHE A 249 21.50 -0.03 20.71
C PHE A 249 20.81 -1.41 20.68
N ALA A 250 19.53 -1.50 20.32
CA ALA A 250 18.76 -2.76 20.35
C ALA A 250 19.13 -3.67 19.17
N ASP A 251 19.38 -4.96 19.40
CA ASP A 251 19.94 -5.91 18.41
C ASP A 251 19.16 -5.94 17.09
N VAL A 252 17.83 -5.81 17.17
CA VAL A 252 16.93 -5.79 16.02
C VAL A 252 16.00 -4.57 16.05
N LEU A 253 15.94 -3.80 14.96
CA LEU A 253 14.91 -2.78 14.75
C LEU A 253 14.03 -3.19 13.58
N VAL A 254 12.73 -3.04 13.72
CA VAL A 254 11.77 -3.59 12.75
C VAL A 254 10.62 -2.62 12.49
N SER A 255 10.19 -2.50 11.24
CA SER A 255 8.98 -1.76 10.87
C SER A 255 7.71 -2.39 11.46
N THR A 256 6.60 -1.66 11.42
CA THR A 256 5.32 -2.07 12.00
C THR A 256 4.18 -1.79 11.02
N ASP A 257 3.12 -2.59 11.09
CA ASP A 257 1.85 -2.38 10.38
C ASP A 257 0.86 -1.51 11.19
N GLU A 258 1.33 -0.87 12.27
CA GLU A 258 0.61 0.21 12.95
C GLU A 258 0.36 1.37 11.98
N LEU A 259 -0.84 1.95 12.04
CA LEU A 259 -1.27 3.05 11.18
C LEU A 259 -1.67 4.31 11.96
N ASN A 260 -1.72 4.22 13.29
CA ASN A 260 -2.05 5.33 14.17
C ASN A 260 -0.77 5.98 14.72
N THR A 261 -0.50 7.20 14.27
CA THR A 261 0.71 7.94 14.67
C THR A 261 0.76 8.27 16.16
N GLU A 262 -0.39 8.47 16.82
CA GLU A 262 -0.46 8.75 18.26
C GLU A 262 -0.12 7.50 19.09
N ALA A 263 -0.66 6.34 18.68
CA ALA A 263 -0.40 5.05 19.33
C ALA A 263 1.07 4.60 19.15
N ASP A 264 1.66 4.92 17.99
CA ASP A 264 3.03 4.53 17.65
C ASP A 264 4.11 5.35 18.39
N LEU A 265 3.83 6.53 18.96
CA LEU A 265 4.85 7.46 19.49
C LEU A 265 5.90 6.80 20.40
N ARG A 266 5.50 5.81 21.20
CA ARG A 266 6.38 5.11 22.16
C ARG A 266 6.88 3.75 21.69
N GLY A 267 6.59 3.36 20.44
CA GLY A 267 6.88 2.02 19.93
C GLY A 267 6.19 0.93 20.73
N THR A 268 4.94 1.18 21.14
CA THR A 268 4.11 0.13 21.75
C THR A 268 3.73 -0.91 20.71
N ARG A 269 3.41 -2.12 21.16
CA ARG A 269 3.20 -3.28 20.28
C ARG A 269 1.72 -3.63 20.17
N ALA A 270 0.92 -2.68 19.71
CA ALA A 270 -0.51 -2.86 19.48
C ALA A 270 -0.84 -3.51 18.12
N SER A 271 0.11 -3.51 17.17
CA SER A 271 -0.04 -4.03 15.81
C SER A 271 1.03 -5.08 15.49
N GLU A 272 0.84 -5.79 14.38
CA GLU A 272 1.85 -6.70 13.83
C GLU A 272 3.12 -5.95 13.40
N LEU A 273 4.25 -6.61 13.56
CA LEU A 273 5.53 -6.17 13.03
C LEU A 273 5.63 -6.54 11.56
N ASN A 274 6.31 -5.70 10.79
CA ASN A 274 6.48 -5.87 9.35
C ASN A 274 7.94 -6.17 9.01
N THR A 275 8.22 -7.27 8.31
CA THR A 275 9.60 -7.71 8.00
C THR A 275 10.18 -7.10 6.73
N GLY A 276 9.48 -6.14 6.11
CA GLY A 276 9.93 -5.46 4.90
C GLY A 276 11.01 -4.41 5.12
N VAL A 277 11.23 -3.94 6.35
CA VAL A 277 12.41 -3.14 6.74
C VAL A 277 12.88 -3.58 8.13
N VAL A 278 14.07 -4.16 8.19
CA VAL A 278 14.66 -4.66 9.44
C VAL A 278 16.14 -4.29 9.51
N TYR A 279 16.57 -3.74 10.64
CA TYR A 279 17.97 -3.51 10.96
C TYR A 279 18.43 -4.56 11.95
N PHE A 280 19.50 -5.27 11.62
CA PHE A 280 20.18 -6.23 12.49
C PHE A 280 21.56 -5.69 12.81
N ARG A 281 21.89 -5.53 14.09
CA ARG A 281 23.25 -5.21 14.50
C ARG A 281 24.08 -6.48 14.60
N ALA A 282 25.28 -6.46 14.03
CA ALA A 282 26.17 -7.60 14.12
C ALA A 282 26.44 -7.94 15.60
N GLY A 283 26.19 -9.19 15.97
CA GLY A 283 26.40 -9.66 17.33
C GLY A 283 25.58 -10.89 17.66
N ALA A 284 25.83 -11.43 18.84
CA ALA A 284 25.17 -12.65 19.30
C ALA A 284 23.64 -12.47 19.36
N GLY A 285 23.12 -11.30 19.78
CA GLY A 285 21.68 -11.06 19.88
C GLY A 285 20.96 -11.20 18.54
N ALA A 286 21.46 -10.56 17.48
CA ALA A 286 20.90 -10.71 16.14
C ALA A 286 21.01 -12.14 15.60
N LEU A 287 22.14 -12.82 15.84
CA LEU A 287 22.31 -14.23 15.45
C LEU A 287 21.33 -15.16 16.20
N ALA A 288 21.12 -14.95 17.50
CA ALA A 288 20.15 -15.69 18.30
C ALA A 288 18.72 -15.51 17.77
N MET A 289 18.36 -14.27 17.42
CA MET A 289 17.08 -13.94 16.82
C MET A 289 16.88 -14.65 15.47
N VAL A 290 17.86 -14.53 14.56
CA VAL A 290 17.81 -15.15 13.23
C VAL A 290 17.71 -16.68 13.35
N GLN A 291 18.41 -17.30 14.31
CA GLN A 291 18.26 -18.73 14.58
C GLN A 291 16.89 -19.10 15.13
N GLN A 292 16.33 -18.29 16.03
CA GLN A 292 14.99 -18.54 16.52
C GLN A 292 13.96 -18.46 15.38
N TRP A 293 14.16 -17.54 14.43
CA TRP A 293 13.29 -17.40 13.26
C TRP A 293 13.38 -18.63 12.36
N ARG A 294 14.60 -19.10 12.09
CA ARG A 294 14.86 -20.35 11.37
C ARG A 294 14.20 -21.55 12.04
N GLN A 295 14.41 -21.70 13.35
CA GLN A 295 13.86 -22.83 14.11
C GLN A 295 12.33 -22.83 14.08
N ARG A 296 11.70 -21.65 14.12
CA ARG A 296 10.24 -21.55 14.00
C ARG A 296 9.74 -22.01 12.63
N MET A 297 10.40 -21.62 11.55
CA MET A 297 10.10 -22.09 10.19
C MET A 297 10.25 -23.62 10.07
N LEU A 298 11.37 -24.17 10.56
CA LEU A 298 11.62 -25.62 10.55
C LEU A 298 10.58 -26.39 11.37
N GLY A 299 10.21 -25.87 12.54
CA GLY A 299 9.18 -26.46 13.40
C GLY A 299 7.82 -26.55 12.71
N LEU A 300 7.42 -25.49 12.01
CA LEU A 300 6.17 -25.47 11.24
C LEU A 300 6.20 -26.51 10.10
N SER A 301 7.30 -26.59 9.36
CA SER A 301 7.47 -27.57 8.27
C SER A 301 7.39 -29.02 8.74
N ARG A 302 7.76 -29.32 10.00
CA ARG A 302 7.65 -30.67 10.58
C ARG A 302 6.24 -30.95 11.09
N ALA A 303 5.54 -29.93 11.57
CA ALA A 303 4.23 -30.07 12.20
C ALA A 303 3.06 -30.15 11.21
N ARG A 304 3.22 -29.64 9.98
CA ARG A 304 2.14 -29.57 8.98
C ARG A 304 2.61 -30.11 7.63
N SER A 305 1.72 -30.84 6.94
CA SER A 305 1.96 -31.21 5.54
C SER A 305 2.01 -29.97 4.66
N LYS A 306 2.76 -30.02 3.55
CA LYS A 306 2.84 -28.92 2.57
C LYS A 306 1.46 -28.46 2.07
N SER A 307 0.53 -29.42 1.91
CA SER A 307 -0.85 -29.15 1.49
C SER A 307 -1.70 -28.42 2.54
N ALA A 308 -1.30 -28.47 3.80
CA ALA A 308 -2.03 -27.84 4.90
C ALA A 308 -1.56 -26.42 5.22
N LEU A 309 -0.40 -25.97 4.69
CA LEU A 309 0.08 -24.60 4.86
C LEU A 309 -0.84 -23.61 4.11
N THR A 310 -0.83 -22.35 4.52
CA THR A 310 -1.63 -21.26 3.95
C THR A 310 -0.74 -20.06 3.64
N GLU A 311 -1.26 -19.05 2.95
CA GLU A 311 -0.53 -17.78 2.72
C GLU A 311 -0.15 -17.02 4.01
N ASN A 312 -0.83 -17.30 5.12
CA ASN A 312 -0.53 -16.73 6.44
C ASN A 312 0.60 -17.48 7.16
N ASP A 313 1.07 -18.60 6.61
CA ASP A 313 2.23 -19.34 7.10
C ASP A 313 3.52 -18.80 6.48
N ASN A 314 3.77 -17.50 6.67
CA ASN A 314 4.84 -16.73 6.02
C ASN A 314 5.94 -16.27 6.99
N ASP A 315 7.03 -15.71 6.45
CA ASP A 315 8.18 -15.25 7.24
C ASP A 315 7.79 -14.16 8.25
N GLN A 316 6.96 -13.19 7.86
CA GLN A 316 6.45 -12.13 8.75
C GLN A 316 5.60 -12.68 9.91
N SER A 317 4.64 -13.56 9.62
CA SER A 317 3.77 -14.15 10.65
C SER A 317 4.59 -15.01 11.63
N LEU A 318 5.60 -15.72 11.14
CA LEU A 318 6.51 -16.49 12.00
C LEU A 318 7.49 -15.61 12.77
N PHE A 319 7.92 -14.48 12.20
CA PHE A 319 8.70 -13.45 12.88
C PHE A 319 7.91 -12.88 14.06
N ASN A 320 6.65 -12.50 13.85
CA ASN A 320 5.79 -11.97 14.89
C ASN A 320 5.67 -12.91 16.08
N GLN A 321 5.53 -14.22 15.84
CA GLN A 321 5.40 -15.24 16.88
C GLN A 321 6.66 -15.44 17.74
N ILE A 322 7.84 -15.02 17.29
CA ILE A 322 9.10 -15.18 18.04
C ILE A 322 9.62 -13.87 18.60
N VAL A 323 9.23 -12.74 18.01
CA VAL A 323 9.60 -11.42 18.49
C VAL A 323 8.55 -11.01 19.51
N HIS A 324 8.57 -11.62 20.68
CA HIS A 324 7.78 -11.25 21.87
C HIS A 324 8.72 -11.05 23.06
N GLY A 325 8.36 -10.17 23.99
CA GLY A 325 9.31 -9.77 25.00
C GLY A 325 8.79 -8.82 26.07
N VAL A 326 9.64 -8.62 27.08
CA VAL A 326 9.40 -7.72 28.20
C VAL A 326 10.03 -6.35 27.95
N ASP A 327 9.36 -5.29 28.38
CA ASP A 327 9.85 -3.92 28.27
C ASP A 327 11.06 -3.72 29.20
N VAL A 328 12.24 -3.47 28.63
CA VAL A 328 13.51 -3.25 29.33
C VAL A 328 14.01 -1.82 29.17
N THR A 329 13.15 -0.89 28.76
CA THR A 329 13.52 0.51 28.48
C THR A 329 14.22 1.17 29.68
N ARG A 330 13.74 0.92 30.90
CA ARG A 330 14.35 1.47 32.12
C ARG A 330 15.78 0.99 32.34
N ARG A 331 16.08 -0.27 32.00
CA ARG A 331 17.45 -0.80 32.06
C ARG A 331 18.35 -0.06 31.07
N PHE A 332 17.89 0.12 29.83
CA PHE A 332 18.63 0.89 28.82
C PHE A 332 18.85 2.35 29.22
N GLN A 333 17.88 2.98 29.91
CA GLN A 333 18.03 4.33 30.46
C GLN A 333 19.13 4.38 31.53
N ASN A 334 19.14 3.41 32.46
CA ASN A 334 20.16 3.33 33.51
C ASN A 334 21.56 3.08 32.92
N ASP A 335 21.64 2.29 31.86
CA ASP A 335 22.89 1.89 31.21
C ASP A 335 23.35 2.88 30.12
N PHE A 336 22.56 3.93 29.82
CA PHE A 336 22.74 4.79 28.64
C PHE A 336 24.15 5.41 28.54
N ALA A 337 24.66 5.93 29.67
CA ALA A 337 26.01 6.45 29.80
C ALA A 337 27.09 5.43 29.38
N SER A 338 26.92 4.18 29.80
CA SER A 338 27.82 3.08 29.48
C SER A 338 27.73 2.68 28.01
N LEU A 339 26.50 2.60 27.49
CA LEU A 339 26.23 2.30 26.09
C LEU A 339 26.88 3.32 25.15
N LEU A 340 26.79 4.62 25.46
CA LEU A 340 27.44 5.68 24.70
C LEU A 340 28.97 5.55 24.71
N ARG A 341 29.58 5.29 25.87
CA ARG A 341 31.04 5.06 25.98
C ARG A 341 31.49 3.87 25.12
N ASN A 342 30.72 2.79 25.08
CA ASN A 342 31.03 1.61 24.29
C ASN A 342 31.05 1.88 22.78
N VAL A 343 30.33 2.89 22.31
CA VAL A 343 30.34 3.34 20.91
C VAL A 343 31.17 4.60 20.68
N GLY A 344 31.96 5.02 21.69
CA GLY A 344 32.86 6.17 21.58
C GLY A 344 32.16 7.53 21.54
N VAL A 345 30.93 7.63 22.05
CA VAL A 345 30.16 8.88 22.11
C VAL A 345 30.19 9.45 23.53
N SER A 346 30.42 10.76 23.65
CA SER A 346 30.37 11.48 24.93
C SER A 346 28.97 12.04 25.20
N GLU A 347 28.47 11.92 26.43
CA GLU A 347 27.20 12.55 26.84
C GLU A 347 27.19 14.07 26.63
N SER A 348 28.35 14.72 26.79
CA SER A 348 28.47 16.17 26.56
C SER A 348 28.33 16.58 25.09
N SER A 349 28.40 15.62 24.16
CA SER A 349 28.27 15.85 22.71
C SER A 349 26.85 15.61 22.18
N LEU A 350 25.91 15.25 23.04
CA LEU A 350 24.53 14.96 22.65
C LEU A 350 23.79 16.24 22.23
N PRO A 351 22.94 16.18 21.19
CA PRO A 351 22.17 17.33 20.72
C PRO A 351 20.88 17.56 21.55
N PHE A 352 20.71 16.80 22.63
CA PHE A 352 19.56 16.82 23.54
C PHE A 352 19.99 16.37 24.95
N SER A 353 19.13 16.63 25.94
CA SER A 353 19.40 16.23 27.32
C SER A 353 19.07 14.76 27.58
N VAL A 354 19.67 14.17 28.62
CA VAL A 354 19.26 12.83 29.12
C VAL A 354 17.79 12.82 29.55
N ALA A 355 17.27 13.95 30.04
CA ALA A 355 15.85 14.09 30.36
C ALA A 355 14.96 13.98 29.11
N ASP A 356 15.38 14.52 27.96
CA ASP A 356 14.65 14.37 26.69
C ASP A 356 14.57 12.90 26.28
N VAL A 357 15.66 12.14 26.43
CA VAL A 357 15.67 10.69 26.15
C VAL A 357 14.66 9.98 27.03
N ALA A 358 14.65 10.25 28.34
CA ALA A 358 13.69 9.62 29.25
C ALA A 358 12.23 9.90 28.86
N GLN A 359 11.94 11.14 28.44
CA GLN A 359 10.61 11.60 28.09
C GLN A 359 10.15 11.20 26.69
N ARG A 360 11.05 10.93 25.73
CA ARG A 360 10.68 10.75 24.30
C ARG A 360 11.06 9.40 23.71
N THR A 361 11.99 8.66 24.33
CA THR A 361 12.49 7.40 23.76
C THR A 361 11.39 6.41 23.44
N ARG A 362 11.56 5.70 22.34
CA ARG A 362 10.80 4.49 22.04
C ARG A 362 11.23 3.36 22.96
N ARG A 363 10.33 2.40 23.15
CA ARG A 363 10.55 1.27 24.05
C ARG A 363 11.55 0.27 23.46
N VAL A 364 12.36 -0.30 24.34
CA VAL A 364 13.25 -1.43 24.02
C VAL A 364 12.72 -2.66 24.75
N TYR A 365 12.65 -3.78 24.03
CA TYR A 365 12.17 -5.06 24.54
C TYR A 365 13.31 -6.07 24.59
N SER A 366 13.28 -6.97 25.55
CA SER A 366 14.11 -8.19 25.59
C SER A 366 13.24 -9.38 25.26
N SER A 367 13.71 -10.29 24.41
CA SER A 367 12.98 -11.50 24.04
C SER A 367 12.56 -12.30 25.28
N ASP A 368 11.38 -12.92 25.25
CA ASP A 368 10.87 -13.77 26.33
C ASP A 368 11.60 -15.13 26.39
N ARG A 369 12.08 -15.61 25.25
CA ARG A 369 12.84 -16.84 25.09
C ARG A 369 14.27 -16.56 24.67
N ALA A 370 15.20 -17.28 25.28
CA ALA A 370 16.59 -17.30 24.86
C ALA A 370 16.77 -18.29 23.69
N SER A 371 17.69 -17.98 22.78
CA SER A 371 18.03 -18.81 21.62
C SER A 371 19.54 -18.89 21.45
N LYS A 372 20.04 -20.00 20.90
CA LYS A 372 21.46 -20.22 20.63
C LYS A 372 21.92 -19.36 19.44
N PRO A 373 22.91 -18.47 19.58
CA PRO A 373 23.46 -17.65 18.49
C PRO A 373 24.48 -18.41 17.62
N CYS A 374 24.33 -19.73 17.47
CA CYS A 374 25.24 -20.60 16.71
C CYS A 374 24.46 -21.56 15.81
N LEU A 375 25.14 -22.14 14.82
CA LEU A 375 24.57 -23.17 13.96
C LEU A 375 24.30 -24.47 14.74
N PRO A 376 23.40 -25.36 14.28
CA PRO A 376 23.12 -26.62 14.97
C PRO A 376 24.32 -27.54 15.17
N SER A 377 25.35 -27.43 14.32
CA SER A 377 26.61 -28.18 14.42
C SER A 377 27.58 -27.65 15.47
N GLN A 378 27.27 -26.50 16.08
CA GLN A 378 28.08 -25.81 17.08
C GLN A 378 27.39 -25.88 18.44
N ASP A 379 28.17 -25.77 19.50
CA ASP A 379 27.63 -25.60 20.85
C ASP A 379 27.91 -24.18 21.37
N CYS A 380 26.88 -23.55 21.92
CA CYS A 380 26.93 -22.21 22.49
C CYS A 380 25.77 -21.99 23.46
N ASP A 381 25.93 -21.05 24.38
CA ASP A 381 24.91 -20.68 25.34
C ASP A 381 23.76 -19.92 24.69
N ALA A 382 22.53 -20.23 25.11
CA ALA A 382 21.36 -19.49 24.68
C ALA A 382 21.32 -18.11 25.32
N ILE A 383 20.98 -17.08 24.54
CA ILE A 383 20.87 -15.70 25.01
C ILE A 383 19.55 -15.07 24.61
N HIS A 384 19.15 -14.05 25.36
CA HIS A 384 18.06 -13.17 24.98
C HIS A 384 18.57 -12.10 24.00
N PHE A 385 17.76 -11.77 22.99
CA PHE A 385 18.04 -10.65 22.10
C PHE A 385 17.14 -9.47 22.45
N THR A 386 17.58 -8.26 22.09
CA THR A 386 16.82 -7.04 22.27
C THR A 386 16.24 -6.53 20.96
N PHE A 387 15.07 -5.91 21.02
CA PHE A 387 14.44 -5.37 19.82
C PHE A 387 13.58 -4.13 20.11
N ALA A 388 13.30 -3.35 19.07
CA ALA A 388 12.37 -2.22 19.14
C ALA A 388 11.72 -1.94 17.77
N THR A 389 10.63 -1.18 17.76
CA THR A 389 9.91 -0.83 16.53
C THR A 389 10.42 0.50 15.95
N LEU A 390 10.54 0.54 14.64
CA LEU A 390 10.76 1.76 13.88
C LEU A 390 9.45 2.58 13.79
N PRO A 391 9.50 3.91 13.83
CA PRO A 391 8.32 4.76 13.80
C PRO A 391 7.63 4.79 12.44
N VAL A 392 6.29 4.82 12.45
CA VAL A 392 5.47 4.73 11.22
C VAL A 392 5.59 5.93 10.28
N ARG A 393 5.98 7.09 10.80
CA ARG A 393 6.13 8.32 9.99
C ARG A 393 7.42 8.30 9.14
N PRO A 394 8.62 8.08 9.72
CA PRO A 394 9.83 7.84 8.94
C PRO A 394 9.84 6.54 8.12
N PHE A 395 9.27 5.45 8.65
CA PHE A 395 9.28 4.13 8.01
C PHE A 395 7.86 3.75 7.63
N SER A 396 7.36 4.37 6.56
CA SER A 396 5.94 4.36 6.25
C SER A 396 5.51 3.08 5.52
N SER A 397 4.45 2.47 6.03
CA SER A 397 3.67 1.48 5.28
C SER A 397 2.94 2.14 4.10
N GLY A 398 2.43 1.34 3.18
CA GLY A 398 1.76 1.87 2.00
C GLY A 398 0.48 2.62 2.36
N HIS A 399 -0.25 2.22 3.40
CA HIS A 399 -1.43 2.96 3.85
C HIS A 399 -1.07 4.34 4.41
N MET A 400 0.03 4.45 5.17
CA MET A 400 0.52 5.74 5.70
C MET A 400 0.85 6.71 4.57
N TRP A 401 1.47 6.21 3.50
CA TRP A 401 1.89 7.04 2.37
C TRP A 401 0.76 7.34 1.37
N PHE A 402 0.11 6.30 0.86
CA PHE A 402 -0.82 6.41 -0.28
C PHE A 402 -2.23 6.84 0.14
N ASN A 403 -2.69 6.50 1.35
CA ASN A 403 -4.05 6.82 1.81
C ASN A 403 -4.05 8.00 2.78
N GLN A 404 -3.19 7.97 3.79
CA GLN A 404 -3.15 9.01 4.84
C GLN A 404 -2.32 10.25 4.45
N GLY A 405 -1.42 10.14 3.46
CA GLY A 405 -0.60 11.26 3.00
C GLY A 405 0.43 11.73 4.03
N VAL A 406 1.13 10.81 4.70
CA VAL A 406 2.14 11.08 5.75
C VAL A 406 3.18 12.15 5.36
N GLN A 407 3.53 12.20 4.08
CA GLN A 407 4.44 13.18 3.46
C GLN A 407 3.91 14.62 3.45
N THR A 408 2.65 14.83 3.81
CA THR A 408 2.01 16.14 3.92
C THR A 408 1.54 16.46 5.35
N MET A 409 1.74 15.54 6.29
CA MET A 409 1.33 15.76 7.68
C MET A 409 2.15 16.88 8.33
N PRO A 410 1.58 17.64 9.28
CA PRO A 410 2.32 18.69 10.00
C PRO A 410 3.63 18.18 10.61
N GLY A 411 4.69 18.96 10.44
CA GLY A 411 6.02 18.66 10.95
C GLY A 411 6.75 17.55 10.19
N HIS A 412 6.34 17.17 8.98
CA HIS A 412 7.02 16.14 8.15
C HIS A 412 8.45 16.57 7.75
N GLU A 413 8.78 17.85 7.82
CA GLU A 413 10.11 18.40 7.62
C GLU A 413 11.05 18.14 8.81
N LEU A 414 10.52 17.83 9.99
CA LEU A 414 11.31 17.59 11.19
C LEU A 414 12.03 16.23 11.11
N PRO A 415 13.30 16.10 11.55
CA PRO A 415 14.05 14.85 11.44
C PRO A 415 13.34 13.61 12.02
N GLN A 416 12.60 13.77 13.12
CA GLN A 416 11.87 12.69 13.79
C GLN A 416 10.58 12.27 13.07
N HIS A 417 10.11 13.04 12.09
CA HIS A 417 8.88 12.78 11.34
C HIS A 417 9.10 12.63 9.84
N GLN A 418 10.27 13.04 9.34
CA GLN A 418 10.59 13.01 7.93
C GLN A 418 10.55 11.58 7.39
N PRO A 419 9.72 11.30 6.37
CA PRO A 419 9.72 10.03 5.67
C PRO A 419 11.11 9.68 5.15
N VAL A 420 11.59 8.49 5.49
CA VAL A 420 12.88 7.93 5.08
C VAL A 420 12.65 6.88 4.01
N ASN A 421 11.62 6.05 4.16
CA ASN A 421 11.23 5.09 3.15
C ASN A 421 9.71 4.90 3.07
N VAL A 422 9.31 4.20 2.01
CA VAL A 422 7.94 3.79 1.75
C VAL A 422 7.95 2.32 1.39
N HIS A 423 7.25 1.49 2.15
CA HIS A 423 7.02 0.08 1.83
C HIS A 423 5.65 -0.08 1.17
N PHE A 424 5.56 -0.72 0.00
CA PHE A 424 4.31 -0.85 -0.77
C PHE A 424 3.34 -1.94 -0.23
N THR A 425 3.04 -1.85 1.06
CA THR A 425 2.02 -2.65 1.78
C THR A 425 0.62 -2.03 1.66
N PHE A 426 -0.41 -2.71 2.18
CA PHE A 426 -1.80 -2.22 2.15
C PHE A 426 -2.32 -1.86 0.75
N GLN A 427 -2.06 -2.75 -0.21
CA GLN A 427 -2.45 -2.61 -1.61
C GLN A 427 -3.16 -3.87 -2.11
N PHE A 428 -3.80 -3.75 -3.28
CA PHE A 428 -4.63 -4.76 -3.90
C PHE A 428 -4.24 -5.00 -5.37
N GLY A 429 -4.58 -6.18 -5.91
CA GLY A 429 -4.36 -6.48 -7.33
C GLY A 429 -3.00 -7.11 -7.66
N ASP A 430 -2.30 -7.68 -6.67
CA ASP A 430 -1.21 -8.62 -6.94
C ASP A 430 -1.75 -9.93 -7.52
N THR A 431 -1.08 -10.48 -8.54
CA THR A 431 -1.41 -11.81 -9.11
C THR A 431 -0.31 -12.81 -8.81
N ARG A 432 -0.53 -14.07 -9.21
CA ARG A 432 0.47 -15.15 -9.18
C ARG A 432 1.71 -14.89 -10.03
N ALA A 433 1.61 -13.97 -10.98
CA ALA A 433 2.65 -13.68 -11.96
C ALA A 433 3.36 -12.35 -11.68
N TYR A 434 2.65 -11.34 -11.19
CA TYR A 434 3.21 -10.00 -11.04
C TYR A 434 2.42 -9.13 -10.04
N PRO A 435 3.09 -8.27 -9.25
CA PRO A 435 2.45 -7.36 -8.31
C PRO A 435 1.97 -6.06 -8.98
N HIS A 436 0.89 -6.13 -9.76
CA HIS A 436 0.38 -5.00 -10.53
C HIS A 436 -0.07 -3.83 -9.64
N GLY A 437 -0.69 -4.11 -8.50
CA GLY A 437 -1.12 -3.11 -7.52
C GLY A 437 0.03 -2.27 -6.99
N LYS A 438 1.11 -2.94 -6.52
CA LYS A 438 2.33 -2.26 -6.05
C LYS A 438 2.93 -1.35 -7.11
N ARG A 439 3.05 -1.83 -8.36
CA ARG A 439 3.58 -1.01 -9.46
C ARG A 439 2.69 0.20 -9.73
N GLN A 440 1.37 0.02 -9.72
CA GLN A 440 0.44 1.12 -9.97
C GLN A 440 0.50 2.18 -8.87
N ARG A 441 0.55 1.77 -7.59
CA ARG A 441 0.78 2.66 -6.44
C ARG A 441 2.06 3.47 -6.59
N ALA A 442 3.15 2.80 -6.99
CA ALA A 442 4.44 3.44 -7.22
C ALA A 442 4.37 4.49 -8.33
N ARG A 443 3.71 4.18 -9.46
CA ARG A 443 3.50 5.16 -10.55
C ARG A 443 2.69 6.36 -10.10
N GLU A 444 1.55 6.14 -9.43
CA GLU A 444 0.67 7.22 -8.94
C GLU A 444 1.40 8.20 -8.00
N ALA A 445 2.35 7.70 -7.21
CA ALA A 445 3.14 8.50 -6.28
C ALA A 445 4.46 9.04 -6.87
N GLY A 446 4.79 8.77 -8.14
CA GLY A 446 6.08 9.14 -8.73
C GLY A 446 7.28 8.39 -8.11
N LEU A 447 7.04 7.20 -7.56
CA LEU A 447 8.02 6.31 -6.93
C LEU A 447 8.35 5.09 -7.81
N TRP A 448 8.16 5.22 -9.13
CA TRP A 448 8.46 4.19 -10.13
C TRP A 448 9.40 4.73 -11.21
N ALA A 449 10.60 4.16 -11.32
CA ALA A 449 11.68 4.64 -12.18
C ALA A 449 11.99 3.71 -13.38
N VAL A 450 11.15 2.70 -13.61
CA VAL A 450 11.46 1.59 -14.53
C VAL A 450 10.76 1.74 -15.89
N ASP A 451 9.76 2.62 -15.98
CA ASP A 451 9.02 2.79 -17.22
C ASP A 451 9.93 3.30 -18.36
N PRO A 452 9.78 2.74 -19.57
CA PRO A 452 10.64 3.10 -20.69
C PRO A 452 10.28 4.50 -21.24
N PRO A 453 11.17 5.18 -21.99
CA PRO A 453 10.91 6.53 -22.50
C PRO A 453 9.58 6.69 -23.24
N GLU A 454 9.19 5.68 -24.01
CA GLU A 454 7.95 5.62 -24.80
C GLU A 454 6.71 5.77 -23.92
N TYR A 455 6.80 5.35 -22.65
CA TYR A 455 5.75 5.57 -21.67
C TYR A 455 5.41 7.06 -21.54
N PHE A 456 6.41 7.94 -21.61
CA PHE A 456 6.27 9.39 -21.43
C PHE A 456 6.08 10.16 -22.73
N THR A 457 6.34 9.56 -23.89
CA THR A 457 6.43 10.28 -25.17
C THR A 457 5.48 9.84 -26.26
N GLU A 458 4.87 8.65 -26.19
CA GLU A 458 4.04 8.11 -27.27
C GLU A 458 2.54 8.36 -27.10
N GLY A 459 1.89 8.75 -28.19
CA GLY A 459 0.44 8.89 -28.30
C GLY A 459 -0.12 10.30 -28.04
N VAL A 460 -1.42 10.45 -28.30
CA VAL A 460 -2.24 11.60 -27.87
C VAL A 460 -2.89 11.24 -26.55
N TYR A 461 -2.66 12.06 -25.53
CA TYR A 461 -3.18 11.83 -24.19
C TYR A 461 -4.56 12.49 -24.03
N ILE A 462 -5.55 11.73 -23.59
CA ILE A 462 -6.88 12.27 -23.28
C ILE A 462 -7.06 12.30 -21.77
N ALA A 463 -7.29 13.49 -21.21
CA ALA A 463 -7.33 13.75 -19.79
C ALA A 463 -8.65 14.39 -19.36
N LEU A 464 -9.12 14.02 -18.16
CA LEU A 464 -10.22 14.72 -17.52
C LEU A 464 -9.73 15.99 -16.82
N THR A 465 -10.46 17.09 -16.94
CA THR A 465 -10.25 18.30 -16.13
C THR A 465 -11.33 18.44 -15.06
N GLY A 466 -10.90 18.78 -13.85
CA GLY A 466 -11.81 18.92 -12.70
C GLY A 466 -12.35 17.59 -12.17
N PRO A 467 -13.32 17.65 -11.23
CA PRO A 467 -13.89 16.46 -10.59
C PRO A 467 -14.84 15.69 -11.52
N ALA A 468 -14.97 14.38 -11.28
CA ALA A 468 -15.88 13.51 -12.04
C ALA A 468 -17.38 13.74 -11.73
N TYR A 469 -17.67 14.42 -10.62
CA TYR A 469 -19.00 14.81 -10.17
C TYR A 469 -18.98 16.25 -9.64
N THR A 470 -20.14 16.88 -9.64
CA THR A 470 -20.38 18.24 -9.15
C THR A 470 -20.52 18.26 -7.63
N LYS A 471 -20.29 19.43 -7.02
CA LYS A 471 -20.53 19.65 -5.60
C LYS A 471 -22.00 19.40 -5.20
N HIS A 472 -22.94 19.71 -6.09
CA HIS A 472 -24.36 19.47 -5.84
C HIS A 472 -24.69 17.96 -5.78
N GLU A 473 -24.13 17.16 -6.70
CA GLU A 473 -24.24 15.70 -6.67
C GLU A 473 -23.62 15.13 -5.37
N GLU A 474 -22.45 15.63 -4.97
CA GLU A 474 -21.79 15.23 -3.72
C GLU A 474 -22.64 15.53 -2.49
N GLU A 475 -23.10 16.77 -2.33
CA GLU A 475 -23.94 17.18 -1.20
C GLU A 475 -25.26 16.40 -1.14
N ALA A 476 -25.86 16.08 -2.29
CA ALA A 476 -27.05 15.26 -2.36
C ALA A 476 -26.80 13.84 -1.84
N ILE A 477 -25.66 13.23 -2.18
CA ILE A 477 -25.25 11.91 -1.69
C ILE A 477 -24.93 11.97 -0.19
N TYR A 478 -24.24 13.00 0.28
CA TYR A 478 -23.93 13.19 1.71
C TYR A 478 -25.17 13.36 2.58
N ARG A 479 -26.20 14.06 2.08
CA ARG A 479 -27.50 14.19 2.77
C ARG A 479 -28.23 12.85 2.85
N ARG A 480 -28.07 11.99 1.85
CA ARG A 480 -28.76 10.69 1.78
C ARG A 480 -28.06 9.62 2.63
N PHE A 481 -26.74 9.53 2.58
CA PHE A 481 -25.99 8.47 3.24
C PHE A 481 -25.02 9.03 4.28
N PRO A 482 -25.04 8.54 5.53
CA PRO A 482 -24.12 8.98 6.58
C PRO A 482 -22.67 8.56 6.30
N GLU A 483 -21.70 9.15 7.02
CA GLU A 483 -20.26 8.91 6.78
C GLU A 483 -19.84 7.47 7.01
N TRP A 484 -20.52 6.75 7.90
CA TRP A 484 -20.20 5.36 8.18
C TRP A 484 -20.67 4.39 7.08
N SER A 485 -21.60 4.81 6.22
CA SER A 485 -22.27 3.96 5.24
C SER A 485 -21.41 3.78 3.98
N PRO A 486 -21.05 2.53 3.62
CA PRO A 486 -20.34 2.25 2.37
C PRO A 486 -21.09 2.71 1.11
N GLN A 487 -22.43 2.81 1.16
CA GLN A 487 -23.19 3.36 0.04
C GLN A 487 -22.79 4.79 -0.31
N ARG A 488 -22.44 5.63 0.67
CA ARG A 488 -21.90 6.97 0.38
C ARG A 488 -20.73 6.88 -0.59
N HIS A 489 -19.77 6.01 -0.29
CA HIS A 489 -18.59 5.81 -1.12
C HIS A 489 -18.95 5.34 -2.52
N MET A 490 -19.87 4.40 -2.63
CA MET A 490 -20.16 3.75 -3.91
C MET A 490 -21.02 4.62 -4.84
N PHE A 491 -21.98 5.37 -4.28
CA PHE A 491 -22.73 6.37 -5.05
C PHE A 491 -21.81 7.50 -5.57
N LEU A 492 -20.69 7.76 -4.88
CA LEU A 492 -19.65 8.70 -5.34
C LEU A 492 -18.62 8.05 -6.27
N ASP A 493 -18.40 6.73 -6.19
CA ASP A 493 -17.53 6.00 -7.12
C ASP A 493 -18.16 5.85 -8.51
N ALA A 494 -19.47 5.63 -8.57
CA ALA A 494 -20.19 5.45 -9.83
C ALA A 494 -19.95 6.56 -10.89
N PRO A 495 -20.06 7.86 -10.58
CA PRO A 495 -19.72 8.91 -11.54
C PRO A 495 -18.22 8.94 -11.89
N GLN A 496 -17.31 8.49 -11.01
CA GLN A 496 -15.89 8.34 -11.33
C GLN A 496 -15.68 7.25 -12.39
N ARG A 497 -16.32 6.09 -12.23
CA ARG A 497 -16.27 5.00 -13.23
C ARG A 497 -16.92 5.40 -14.56
N GLN A 498 -17.99 6.19 -14.52
CA GLN A 498 -18.60 6.74 -15.74
C GLN A 498 -17.63 7.64 -16.49
N ALA A 499 -16.96 8.56 -15.77
CA ALA A 499 -15.97 9.45 -16.36
C ALA A 499 -14.81 8.65 -16.97
N VAL A 500 -14.33 7.61 -16.29
CA VAL A 500 -13.28 6.72 -16.81
C VAL A 500 -13.74 5.97 -18.06
N ARG A 501 -14.94 5.36 -18.05
CA ARG A 501 -15.54 4.72 -19.24
C ARG A 501 -15.54 5.69 -20.40
N ASP A 502 -16.07 6.89 -20.18
CA ASP A 502 -16.24 7.85 -21.25
C ASP A 502 -14.93 8.42 -21.77
N LEU A 503 -13.94 8.55 -20.90
CA LEU A 503 -12.59 9.00 -21.25
C LEU A 503 -11.85 7.93 -22.07
N LEU A 504 -12.01 6.65 -21.71
CA LEU A 504 -11.51 5.52 -22.51
C LEU A 504 -12.19 5.44 -23.88
N GLY A 505 -13.51 5.68 -23.92
CA GLY A 505 -14.26 5.75 -25.16
C GLY A 505 -13.71 6.83 -26.09
N LEU A 506 -13.52 8.04 -25.57
CA LEU A 506 -12.91 9.13 -26.33
C LEU A 506 -11.46 8.81 -26.76
N ALA A 507 -10.62 8.31 -25.85
CA ALA A 507 -9.23 7.95 -26.17
C ALA A 507 -9.13 6.88 -27.26
N SER A 508 -10.05 5.92 -27.30
CA SER A 508 -10.08 4.89 -28.34
C SER A 508 -10.24 5.45 -29.76
N THR A 509 -10.91 6.60 -29.92
CA THR A 509 -11.10 7.20 -31.25
C THR A 509 -9.82 7.85 -31.75
N PHE A 510 -9.00 8.40 -30.84
CA PHE A 510 -7.69 8.96 -31.14
C PHE A 510 -6.61 7.92 -31.40
N ASP A 511 -6.87 6.63 -31.16
CA ASP A 511 -5.81 5.65 -30.88
C ASP A 511 -4.86 6.19 -29.80
N GLY A 512 -5.45 6.83 -28.79
CA GLY A 512 -4.77 7.60 -27.76
C GLY A 512 -4.55 6.82 -26.46
N VAL A 513 -4.06 7.56 -25.47
CA VAL A 513 -3.75 7.08 -24.12
C VAL A 513 -4.60 7.85 -23.12
N THR A 514 -5.33 7.16 -22.24
CA THR A 514 -6.13 7.82 -21.20
C THR A 514 -5.25 8.23 -20.02
N ILE A 515 -5.28 9.49 -19.61
CA ILE A 515 -4.77 9.91 -18.30
C ILE A 515 -5.93 9.80 -17.32
N LEU A 516 -5.83 8.86 -16.38
CA LEU A 516 -6.87 8.63 -15.38
C LEU A 516 -7.06 9.90 -14.52
N PRO A 517 -8.30 10.25 -14.14
CA PRO A 517 -8.53 11.34 -13.21
C PRO A 517 -8.01 10.98 -11.82
N LYS A 518 -7.81 12.00 -10.98
CA LYS A 518 -7.64 11.77 -9.55
C LYS A 518 -8.93 11.19 -8.98
N PHE A 519 -8.83 10.05 -8.31
CA PHE A 519 -9.96 9.42 -7.64
C PHE A 519 -10.08 9.86 -6.18
N TYR A 520 -11.28 9.75 -5.63
CA TYR A 520 -11.60 10.05 -4.24
C TYR A 520 -12.33 8.88 -3.61
N CYS A 521 -11.88 8.50 -2.41
CA CYS A 521 -12.47 7.41 -1.64
C CYS A 521 -13.06 7.96 -0.35
N HIS A 522 -14.31 7.58 -0.11
CA HIS A 522 -15.07 7.93 1.09
C HIS A 522 -15.18 6.72 2.04
N CYS A 523 -14.44 5.66 1.72
CA CYS A 523 -14.33 4.45 2.51
C CYS A 523 -12.98 3.80 2.24
N ASP A 524 -12.30 3.35 3.29
CA ASP A 524 -11.14 2.48 3.14
C ASP A 524 -11.56 1.13 2.57
N ARG A 525 -10.72 0.60 1.70
CA ARG A 525 -10.79 -0.80 1.30
C ARG A 525 -9.94 -1.62 2.27
N TYR A 526 -10.50 -2.64 2.90
CA TYR A 526 -9.80 -3.43 3.92
C TYR A 526 -10.26 -4.89 3.96
N TRP A 527 -9.40 -5.78 4.46
CA TRP A 527 -9.67 -7.22 4.55
C TRP A 527 -10.53 -7.62 5.77
N ASN A 528 -10.76 -6.67 6.69
CA ASN A 528 -11.52 -6.86 7.92
C ASN A 528 -12.57 -5.74 8.09
N PHE A 529 -13.21 -5.67 9.27
CA PHE A 529 -14.17 -4.64 9.60
C PHE A 529 -13.58 -3.24 9.48
N LEU A 530 -14.44 -2.33 9.00
CA LEU A 530 -14.24 -0.91 8.97
C LEU A 530 -15.06 -0.29 10.10
N THR A 531 -14.59 0.80 10.68
CA THR A 531 -15.38 1.63 11.60
C THR A 531 -15.46 3.01 11.00
N LYS A 532 -16.68 3.53 10.82
CA LYS A 532 -16.95 4.79 10.12
C LYS A 532 -16.25 4.86 8.76
N CYS A 533 -16.39 3.80 7.95
CA CYS A 533 -15.75 3.70 6.64
C CYS A 533 -14.19 3.79 6.67
N ARG A 534 -13.54 3.46 7.79
CA ARG A 534 -12.07 3.49 7.94
C ARG A 534 -11.55 2.23 8.60
N ILE A 535 -10.26 1.95 8.44
CA ILE A 535 -9.62 0.92 9.26
C ILE A 535 -9.80 1.26 10.76
N PRO A 536 -10.20 0.32 11.64
CA PRO A 536 -10.76 0.64 12.96
C PRO A 536 -9.86 1.44 13.90
N PHE A 537 -8.54 1.38 13.73
CA PHE A 537 -7.57 2.08 14.57
C PHE A 537 -7.19 3.48 14.04
N ILE A 538 -7.73 3.90 12.89
CA ILE A 538 -7.48 5.21 12.26
C ILE A 538 -8.78 5.98 11.97
N VAL A 539 -9.79 5.85 12.84
CA VAL A 539 -11.09 6.53 12.68
C VAL A 539 -11.04 8.06 12.59
N LYS A 540 -9.89 8.68 12.92
CA LYS A 540 -9.63 10.12 12.78
C LYS A 540 -9.12 10.53 11.39
N MET A 541 -8.76 9.58 10.51
CA MET A 541 -8.30 9.89 9.15
C MET A 541 -9.37 10.73 8.41
N PRO A 542 -9.02 11.79 7.65
CA PRO A 542 -10.01 12.55 6.92
C PRO A 542 -10.64 11.74 5.77
N LEU A 543 -11.92 11.98 5.49
CA LEU A 543 -12.62 11.50 4.30
C LEU A 543 -13.21 12.71 3.54
N PRO A 544 -13.26 12.68 2.19
CA PRO A 544 -12.57 11.71 1.35
C PRO A 544 -11.05 11.88 1.36
N PHE A 545 -10.32 10.82 1.01
CA PHE A 545 -8.89 10.87 0.71
C PHE A 545 -8.64 10.62 -0.79
N SER A 546 -7.42 10.95 -1.23
CA SER A 546 -6.96 10.66 -2.59
C SER A 546 -6.92 9.15 -2.81
N CYS A 547 -7.81 8.63 -3.63
CA CYS A 547 -7.95 7.19 -3.77
C CYS A 547 -6.96 6.62 -4.78
N PRO A 548 -6.17 5.62 -4.38
CA PRO A 548 -5.31 4.90 -5.31
C PRO A 548 -6.14 3.99 -6.23
N MET A 549 -5.67 3.76 -7.45
CA MET A 549 -6.44 3.04 -8.47
C MET A 549 -6.87 1.64 -8.02
N ASP A 550 -6.00 0.91 -7.33
CA ASP A 550 -6.26 -0.45 -6.84
C ASP A 550 -7.30 -0.52 -5.69
N SER A 551 -7.63 0.60 -5.06
CA SER A 551 -8.74 0.65 -4.10
C SER A 551 -10.11 0.62 -4.80
N LEU A 552 -10.17 1.00 -6.08
CA LEU A 552 -11.39 0.99 -6.90
C LEU A 552 -11.38 -0.11 -7.96
N TYR A 553 -10.25 -0.35 -8.61
CA TYR A 553 -10.16 -1.20 -9.80
C TYR A 553 -9.29 -2.43 -9.56
N LEU A 554 -9.64 -3.50 -10.28
CA LEU A 554 -8.81 -4.69 -10.44
C LEU A 554 -7.68 -4.41 -11.41
N THR A 555 -6.51 -4.00 -10.90
CA THR A 555 -5.38 -3.57 -11.73
C THR A 555 -4.86 -4.70 -12.63
N ASP A 556 -4.93 -5.95 -12.20
CA ASP A 556 -4.62 -7.14 -13.00
C ASP A 556 -5.44 -7.18 -14.30
N ARG A 557 -6.76 -6.95 -14.24
CA ARG A 557 -7.62 -6.98 -15.43
C ARG A 557 -7.29 -5.91 -16.46
N TRP A 558 -6.83 -4.75 -16.00
CA TRP A 558 -6.37 -3.68 -16.89
C TRP A 558 -5.06 -4.06 -17.59
N ASN A 559 -4.18 -4.76 -16.86
CA ASN A 559 -2.90 -5.23 -17.39
C ASN A 559 -3.07 -6.41 -18.35
N ASP A 560 -3.95 -7.36 -18.04
CA ASP A 560 -4.31 -8.49 -18.90
C ASP A 560 -4.82 -8.03 -20.27
N LYS A 561 -5.46 -6.86 -20.32
CA LYS A 561 -5.97 -6.24 -21.55
C LYS A 561 -5.01 -5.26 -22.21
N GLY A 562 -3.83 -5.03 -21.63
CA GLY A 562 -2.85 -4.11 -22.19
C GLY A 562 -3.38 -2.69 -22.37
N ILE A 563 -4.26 -2.22 -21.46
CA ILE A 563 -4.88 -0.91 -21.60
C ILE A 563 -3.82 0.18 -21.54
N ARG A 564 -3.80 1.05 -22.56
CA ARG A 564 -2.91 2.22 -22.56
C ARG A 564 -3.51 3.32 -21.71
N TYR A 565 -3.01 3.44 -20.48
CA TYR A 565 -3.38 4.52 -19.57
C TYR A 565 -2.16 5.07 -18.81
N ARG A 566 -2.35 6.24 -18.19
CA ARG A 566 -1.41 6.89 -17.28
C ARG A 566 -2.11 7.33 -16.00
N GLU A 567 -1.36 7.42 -14.93
CA GLU A 567 -1.80 7.94 -13.63
C GLU A 567 -2.17 9.43 -13.68
N HIS A 568 -2.98 9.88 -12.73
CA HIS A 568 -3.43 11.27 -12.65
C HIS A 568 -2.29 12.28 -12.43
N THR A 569 -1.14 11.82 -11.93
CA THR A 569 0.08 12.62 -11.72
C THR A 569 1.00 12.66 -12.95
N PHE A 570 0.65 11.97 -14.04
CA PHE A 570 1.51 11.79 -15.21
C PHE A 570 2.04 13.10 -15.80
N LEU A 571 1.17 14.09 -16.05
CA LEU A 571 1.60 15.38 -16.62
C LEU A 571 2.48 16.21 -15.67
N ALA A 572 2.50 15.88 -14.37
CA ALA A 572 3.41 16.47 -13.40
C ALA A 572 4.76 15.73 -13.32
N ASN A 573 4.86 14.53 -13.91
CA ASN A 573 6.09 13.76 -13.93
C ASN A 573 7.17 14.47 -14.76
N GLN A 574 8.36 14.63 -14.17
CA GLN A 574 9.50 15.31 -14.80
C GLN A 574 9.97 14.63 -16.09
N ASN A 575 9.70 13.33 -16.25
CA ASN A 575 10.06 12.58 -17.45
C ASN A 575 9.13 12.90 -18.63
N VAL A 576 8.01 13.59 -18.42
CA VAL A 576 7.15 14.07 -19.51
C VAL A 576 7.73 15.36 -20.10
N PRO A 577 8.19 15.35 -21.37
CA PRO A 577 8.76 16.52 -22.03
C PRO A 577 7.84 17.74 -21.97
N ARG A 578 8.45 18.91 -21.83
CA ARG A 578 7.71 20.18 -21.73
C ARG A 578 6.87 20.44 -22.99
N GLN A 579 7.40 20.15 -24.17
CA GLN A 579 6.70 20.34 -25.45
C GLN A 579 5.42 19.50 -25.54
N LEU A 580 5.41 18.31 -24.94
CA LEU A 580 4.23 17.45 -24.87
C LEU A 580 3.15 18.05 -23.96
N ARG A 581 3.58 18.67 -22.86
CA ARG A 581 2.69 19.33 -21.91
C ARG A 581 2.12 20.65 -22.43
N GLU A 582 2.79 21.32 -23.35
CA GLU A 582 2.35 22.62 -23.89
C GLU A 582 1.41 22.48 -25.09
N ASN A 583 1.51 21.41 -25.88
CA ASN A 583 0.63 21.15 -27.03
C ASN A 583 -0.72 20.56 -26.59
N ARG A 584 -1.57 21.40 -25.99
CA ARG A 584 -2.85 21.02 -25.40
C ARG A 584 -4.05 21.62 -26.14
N VAL A 585 -5.14 20.88 -26.20
CA VAL A 585 -6.46 21.36 -26.63
C VAL A 585 -7.45 21.15 -25.51
N LEU A 586 -8.14 22.21 -25.10
CA LEU A 586 -9.34 22.12 -24.28
C LEU A 586 -10.54 21.82 -25.17
N LEU A 587 -11.16 20.66 -25.00
CA LEU A 587 -12.41 20.26 -25.63
C LEU A 587 -13.59 20.69 -24.75
N THR A 588 -14.47 21.52 -25.32
CA THR A 588 -15.76 21.86 -24.74
C THR A 588 -16.91 21.40 -25.64
N VAL A 589 -18.09 21.27 -25.05
CA VAL A 589 -19.30 20.87 -25.77
C VAL A 589 -20.41 21.87 -25.44
N ALA A 590 -20.99 22.45 -26.49
CA ALA A 590 -22.06 23.42 -26.39
C ALA A 590 -23.26 22.85 -25.61
N GLU A 591 -24.05 23.75 -25.00
CA GLU A 591 -25.32 23.37 -24.38
C GLU A 591 -26.29 22.83 -25.44
N LYS A 592 -27.28 22.06 -25.00
CA LYS A 592 -28.33 21.54 -25.88
C LYS A 592 -29.07 22.71 -26.55
N GLY A 593 -29.07 22.71 -27.88
CA GLY A 593 -29.71 23.76 -28.70
C GLY A 593 -28.87 25.03 -28.89
N ALA A 594 -27.69 25.13 -28.28
CA ALA A 594 -26.76 26.24 -28.51
C ALA A 594 -25.85 25.96 -29.70
N THR A 595 -25.47 27.02 -30.43
CA THR A 595 -24.44 26.95 -31.47
C THR A 595 -23.05 26.91 -30.83
N PRO A 596 -22.14 26.01 -31.27
CA PRO A 596 -20.76 26.00 -30.82
C PRO A 596 -20.03 27.33 -31.08
N ARG A 597 -19.21 27.77 -30.14
CA ARG A 597 -18.27 28.88 -30.33
C ARG A 597 -17.22 28.52 -31.38
N ALA A 598 -16.61 29.54 -31.96
CA ALA A 598 -15.49 29.36 -32.90
C ALA A 598 -14.31 28.64 -32.21
N SER A 599 -13.87 27.53 -32.81
CA SER A 599 -12.72 26.76 -32.35
C SER A 599 -11.40 27.40 -32.80
N ASN A 600 -10.33 27.14 -32.06
CA ASN A 600 -8.95 27.51 -32.39
C ASN A 600 -7.98 26.39 -31.95
N SER A 601 -6.68 26.61 -32.10
CA SER A 601 -5.65 25.59 -31.84
C SER A 601 -5.51 25.15 -30.37
N THR A 602 -6.15 25.85 -29.42
CA THR A 602 -6.10 25.56 -27.97
C THR A 602 -7.47 25.30 -27.34
N LEU A 603 -8.56 25.68 -28.02
CA LEU A 603 -9.94 25.48 -27.59
C LEU A 603 -10.76 24.97 -28.76
N VAL A 604 -11.33 23.77 -28.62
CA VAL A 604 -12.24 23.19 -29.61
C VAL A 604 -13.60 23.02 -28.96
N GLU A 605 -14.62 23.66 -29.52
CA GLU A 605 -16.00 23.49 -29.08
C GLU A 605 -16.82 22.76 -30.14
N VAL A 606 -17.41 21.63 -29.76
CA VAL A 606 -18.29 20.84 -30.63
C VAL A 606 -19.76 20.98 -30.22
N ALA A 607 -20.67 20.60 -31.11
CA ALA A 607 -22.10 20.64 -30.84
C ALA A 607 -22.51 19.60 -29.78
N TYR A 608 -23.60 19.88 -29.07
CA TYR A 608 -24.24 18.89 -28.21
C TYR A 608 -24.55 17.62 -29.02
N GLY A 609 -24.20 16.45 -28.49
CA GLY A 609 -24.47 15.18 -29.16
C GLY A 609 -23.54 14.84 -30.32
N THR A 610 -22.44 15.57 -30.54
CA THR A 610 -21.37 15.14 -31.46
C THR A 610 -20.87 13.75 -31.07
N ALA A 611 -20.73 12.85 -32.05
CA ALA A 611 -20.29 11.48 -31.78
C ALA A 611 -18.81 11.44 -31.38
N LEU A 612 -18.42 10.56 -30.45
CA LEU A 612 -17.02 10.41 -30.01
C LEU A 612 -16.06 10.22 -31.18
N ASN A 613 -16.46 9.48 -32.22
CA ASN A 613 -15.61 9.25 -33.39
C ASN A 613 -15.41 10.50 -34.27
N GLU A 614 -16.30 11.49 -34.19
CA GLU A 614 -16.23 12.74 -34.96
C GLU A 614 -15.39 13.81 -34.22
N VAL A 615 -15.18 13.67 -32.90
CA VAL A 615 -14.40 14.62 -32.10
C VAL A 615 -12.93 14.67 -32.52
N LYS A 616 -12.34 13.52 -32.88
CA LYS A 616 -10.94 13.44 -33.30
C LYS A 616 -10.67 14.37 -34.48
N ASP A 617 -11.52 14.33 -35.50
CA ASP A 617 -11.32 15.09 -36.72
C ASP A 617 -11.40 16.59 -36.44
N ALA A 618 -12.37 17.03 -35.63
CA ALA A 618 -12.49 18.42 -35.20
C ALA A 618 -11.24 18.91 -34.43
N VAL A 619 -10.71 18.08 -33.53
CA VAL A 619 -9.52 18.42 -32.73
C VAL A 619 -8.27 18.46 -33.60
N LEU A 620 -8.04 17.47 -34.45
CA LEU A 620 -6.86 17.41 -35.32
C LEU A 620 -6.90 18.46 -36.44
N GLN A 621 -8.09 18.84 -36.91
CA GLN A 621 -8.24 19.95 -37.85
C GLN A 621 -7.84 21.29 -37.20
N ALA A 622 -8.22 21.50 -35.94
CA ALA A 622 -7.87 22.71 -35.20
C ALA A 622 -6.40 22.74 -34.77
N ASN A 623 -5.83 21.59 -34.40
CA ASN A 623 -4.44 21.45 -34.00
C ASN A 623 -3.87 20.06 -34.36
N PRO A 624 -3.21 19.93 -35.54
CA PRO A 624 -2.60 18.66 -35.96
C PRO A 624 -1.46 18.18 -35.05
N GLY A 625 -0.84 19.11 -34.30
CA GLY A 625 0.27 18.84 -33.38
C GLY A 625 -0.17 18.57 -31.94
N VAL A 626 -1.47 18.43 -31.67
CA VAL A 626 -2.00 18.20 -30.32
C VAL A 626 -1.42 16.94 -29.69
N ARG A 627 -1.01 17.05 -28.43
CA ARG A 627 -0.47 15.94 -27.64
C ARG A 627 -1.32 15.64 -26.42
N VAL A 628 -2.06 16.62 -25.91
CA VAL A 628 -3.00 16.45 -24.81
C VAL A 628 -4.36 17.03 -25.20
N VAL A 629 -5.42 16.25 -25.04
CA VAL A 629 -6.81 16.73 -25.15
C VAL A 629 -7.44 16.67 -23.77
N GLU A 630 -7.89 17.82 -23.28
CA GLU A 630 -8.54 17.96 -21.98
C GLU A 630 -10.03 18.15 -22.13
N VAL A 631 -10.81 17.47 -21.30
CA VAL A 631 -12.27 17.58 -21.30
C VAL A 631 -12.80 17.47 -19.88
N SER A 632 -13.80 18.28 -19.52
CA SER A 632 -14.44 18.15 -18.20
C SER A 632 -15.52 17.07 -18.22
N ALA A 633 -15.84 16.49 -17.05
CA ALA A 633 -16.90 15.48 -16.96
C ALA A 633 -18.26 15.96 -17.51
N PRO A 634 -18.73 17.20 -17.24
CA PRO A 634 -19.95 17.73 -17.85
C PRO A 634 -19.91 17.75 -19.38
N HIS A 635 -18.80 18.19 -19.99
CA HIS A 635 -18.67 18.21 -21.45
C HIS A 635 -18.62 16.81 -22.04
N LEU A 636 -17.89 15.90 -21.39
CA LEU A 636 -17.80 14.50 -21.80
C LEU A 636 -19.17 13.80 -21.79
N ARG A 637 -20.03 14.11 -20.81
CA ARG A 637 -21.42 13.60 -20.73
C ARG A 637 -22.31 14.08 -21.88
N ARG A 638 -22.02 15.23 -22.49
CA ARG A 638 -22.80 15.81 -23.62
C ARG A 638 -22.48 15.19 -24.98
N LEU A 639 -21.37 14.45 -25.10
CA LEU A 639 -21.00 13.77 -26.34
C LEU A 639 -21.88 12.54 -26.58
N CYS A 640 -22.20 12.28 -27.85
CA CYS A 640 -22.88 11.04 -28.24
C CYS A 640 -21.92 9.86 -28.12
N LYS A 641 -22.33 8.84 -27.37
CA LYS A 641 -21.54 7.65 -27.04
C LYS A 641 -21.47 6.67 -28.22
N TRP A 642 -20.95 7.13 -29.35
CA TRP A 642 -20.85 6.38 -30.59
C TRP A 642 -19.40 6.35 -31.10
N LEU A 643 -18.86 5.15 -31.31
CA LEU A 643 -17.47 4.92 -31.74
C LEU A 643 -17.32 4.69 -33.26
N GLY A 644 -18.38 4.92 -34.04
CA GLY A 644 -18.37 4.85 -35.50
C GLY A 644 -18.89 3.54 -36.10
N SER A 645 -19.02 2.46 -35.31
CA SER A 645 -19.65 1.21 -35.78
C SER A 645 -20.16 0.37 -34.62
N THR A 646 -21.14 -0.50 -34.89
CA THR A 646 -21.68 -1.46 -33.91
C THR A 646 -20.61 -2.43 -33.40
N GLN A 647 -19.67 -2.85 -34.25
CA GLN A 647 -18.60 -3.76 -33.82
C GLN A 647 -17.68 -3.09 -32.79
N LYS A 648 -17.23 -1.86 -33.05
CA LYS A 648 -16.44 -1.08 -32.08
C LYS A 648 -17.19 -0.87 -30.76
N GLN A 649 -18.51 -0.65 -30.81
CA GLN A 649 -19.32 -0.55 -29.59
C GLN A 649 -19.34 -1.84 -28.79
N ARG A 650 -19.58 -2.98 -29.45
CA ARG A 650 -19.60 -4.28 -28.76
C ARG A 650 -18.25 -4.60 -28.14
N ASP A 651 -17.16 -4.40 -28.88
CA ASP A 651 -15.80 -4.65 -28.38
C ASP A 651 -15.47 -3.74 -27.19
N PHE A 652 -15.82 -2.46 -27.28
CA PHE A 652 -15.64 -1.50 -26.20
C PHE A 652 -16.47 -1.87 -24.96
N ASN A 653 -17.77 -2.15 -25.13
CA ASN A 653 -18.66 -2.54 -24.04
C ASN A 653 -18.18 -3.82 -23.35
N ASN A 654 -17.78 -4.83 -24.11
CA ASN A 654 -17.19 -6.06 -23.57
C ASN A 654 -15.95 -5.75 -22.72
N LEU A 655 -15.04 -4.91 -23.22
CA LEU A 655 -13.87 -4.49 -22.46
C LEU A 655 -14.25 -3.75 -21.17
N MET A 656 -15.17 -2.79 -21.24
CA MET A 656 -15.61 -2.00 -20.09
C MET A 656 -16.26 -2.87 -19.01
N ARG A 657 -17.12 -3.83 -19.40
CA ARG A 657 -17.71 -4.80 -18.47
C ARG A 657 -16.63 -5.57 -17.70
N TYR A 658 -15.52 -5.91 -18.35
CA TYR A 658 -14.42 -6.64 -17.72
C TYR A 658 -13.57 -5.77 -16.78
N ILE A 659 -13.10 -4.61 -17.25
CA ILE A 659 -12.11 -3.80 -16.51
C ILE A 659 -12.72 -2.81 -15.50
N LEU A 660 -13.98 -2.41 -15.67
CA LEU A 660 -14.68 -1.49 -14.76
C LEU A 660 -15.54 -2.20 -13.71
N THR A 661 -15.48 -3.53 -13.64
CA THR A 661 -16.15 -4.32 -12.60
C THR A 661 -15.75 -3.80 -11.21
N GLU A 662 -16.72 -3.62 -10.33
CA GLU A 662 -16.47 -3.39 -8.90
C GLU A 662 -16.17 -4.72 -8.20
N SER A 663 -15.10 -4.74 -7.39
CA SER A 663 -14.66 -5.92 -6.63
C SER A 663 -14.40 -5.64 -5.15
N SER A 664 -14.84 -4.49 -4.65
CA SER A 664 -14.47 -4.04 -3.31
C SER A 664 -15.40 -4.58 -2.23
N ARG A 665 -14.78 -4.93 -1.10
CA ARG A 665 -15.44 -5.48 0.09
C ARG A 665 -15.43 -4.42 1.19
N TYR A 666 -16.60 -4.07 1.70
CA TYR A 666 -16.73 -3.12 2.81
C TYR A 666 -17.53 -3.75 3.94
N CYS A 667 -16.91 -3.86 5.11
CA CYS A 667 -17.45 -4.50 6.31
C CYS A 667 -17.72 -3.45 7.40
N PRO A 668 -18.78 -2.64 7.34
CA PRO A 668 -19.01 -1.60 8.35
C PRO A 668 -19.37 -2.24 9.69
N ASN A 669 -18.57 -2.01 10.72
CA ASN A 669 -18.78 -2.50 12.09
C ASN A 669 -20.12 -2.03 12.66
N GLU A 670 -20.60 -0.87 12.21
CA GLU A 670 -21.92 -0.31 12.52
C GLU A 670 -23.06 -1.27 12.17
N ASP A 671 -22.94 -2.03 11.07
CA ASP A 671 -23.94 -3.03 10.65
C ASP A 671 -23.89 -4.34 11.45
N HIS A 672 -22.90 -4.49 12.35
CA HIS A 672 -22.65 -5.70 13.12
C HIS A 672 -22.94 -5.56 14.63
N GLY A 673 -23.42 -4.41 15.10
CA GLY A 673 -24.01 -4.26 16.44
C GLY A 673 -23.14 -4.73 17.62
N ARG A 674 -21.95 -4.13 17.84
CA ARG A 674 -20.94 -4.51 18.87
C ARG A 674 -20.30 -5.90 18.71
N TYR A 675 -20.80 -6.77 17.83
CA TYR A 675 -20.18 -8.09 17.55
C TYR A 675 -18.95 -8.03 16.65
N GLY A 676 -18.77 -6.96 15.87
CA GLY A 676 -17.58 -6.79 15.00
C GLY A 676 -16.24 -6.67 15.76
N GLY A 677 -16.28 -6.63 17.11
CA GLY A 677 -15.11 -6.72 17.98
C GLY A 677 -14.76 -8.12 18.51
N MET A 678 -15.56 -9.16 18.24
CA MET A 678 -15.23 -10.54 18.67
C MET A 678 -14.29 -11.23 17.66
N PHE A 679 -12.99 -10.96 17.81
CA PHE A 679 -11.90 -11.46 16.95
C PHE A 679 -11.77 -12.99 16.83
N GLY A 680 -12.51 -13.78 17.64
CA GLY A 680 -12.39 -15.24 17.64
C GLY A 680 -13.33 -15.99 16.70
N ALA A 681 -14.42 -15.37 16.23
CA ALA A 681 -15.45 -16.04 15.42
C ALA A 681 -15.54 -15.53 13.97
N TRP A 682 -14.83 -14.44 13.64
CA TRP A 682 -14.83 -13.87 12.30
C TRP A 682 -14.25 -14.86 11.29
N ASN A 683 -15.10 -15.34 10.38
CA ASN A 683 -14.66 -16.11 9.23
C ASN A 683 -15.26 -15.48 7.99
N TRP A 684 -14.41 -14.90 7.16
CA TRP A 684 -14.87 -14.31 5.92
C TRP A 684 -15.36 -15.34 4.89
N GLN A 685 -15.18 -16.64 5.07
CA GLN A 685 -15.87 -17.67 4.26
C GLN A 685 -17.19 -18.12 4.87
N ASN A 686 -17.47 -17.70 6.10
CA ASN A 686 -18.72 -17.95 6.79
C ASN A 686 -19.68 -16.78 6.54
N PRO A 687 -20.75 -17.03 5.77
CA PRO A 687 -21.63 -15.95 5.37
C PRO A 687 -22.41 -15.40 6.57
N PHE A 688 -22.58 -16.17 7.65
CA PHE A 688 -23.28 -15.73 8.86
C PHE A 688 -22.43 -14.88 9.81
N THR A 689 -21.12 -14.84 9.60
CA THR A 689 -20.27 -13.86 10.30
C THR A 689 -19.96 -12.67 9.39
N ALA A 690 -19.92 -12.86 8.07
CA ALA A 690 -19.60 -11.85 7.06
C ALA A 690 -20.82 -11.31 6.28
N TYR A 691 -22.00 -11.33 6.88
CA TYR A 691 -23.28 -11.09 6.20
C TYR A 691 -23.46 -9.66 5.67
N ASN A 692 -22.81 -8.65 6.26
CA ASN A 692 -22.91 -7.24 5.82
C ASN A 692 -21.66 -6.70 5.13
N CYS A 693 -20.78 -7.60 4.69
CA CYS A 693 -19.45 -7.24 4.26
C CYS A 693 -19.24 -6.98 2.77
N THR A 694 -20.29 -7.06 1.97
CA THR A 694 -20.14 -6.92 0.52
C THR A 694 -21.12 -5.88 0.05
N TRP A 695 -20.63 -4.95 -0.72
CA TRP A 695 -21.47 -3.98 -1.37
C TRP A 695 -21.07 -4.00 -2.84
N GLY A 696 -22.04 -3.88 -3.75
CA GLY A 696 -21.73 -3.81 -5.17
C GLY A 696 -22.81 -3.08 -5.96
N PHE A 697 -22.41 -2.26 -6.92
CA PHE A 697 -23.26 -1.65 -7.94
C PHE A 697 -23.11 -2.36 -9.27
N ARG A 698 -24.00 -2.03 -10.21
CA ARG A 698 -23.78 -2.37 -11.61
C ARG A 698 -22.62 -1.56 -12.15
N ALA A 699 -21.83 -2.17 -13.03
CA ALA A 699 -20.85 -1.44 -13.82
C ALA A 699 -21.54 -0.28 -14.58
N PRO A 700 -20.79 0.74 -15.03
CA PRO A 700 -21.35 1.78 -15.89
C PRO A 700 -22.14 1.16 -17.04
N VAL A 701 -23.30 1.74 -17.37
CA VAL A 701 -24.20 1.25 -18.43
C VAL A 701 -23.44 1.14 -19.76
N ASP A 702 -23.72 0.12 -20.54
CA ASP A 702 -23.11 -0.03 -21.86
C ASP A 702 -23.49 1.11 -22.78
N TYR A 703 -22.62 1.42 -23.73
CA TYR A 703 -23.01 2.29 -24.83
C TYR A 703 -24.05 1.60 -25.72
N PRO A 704 -25.00 2.35 -26.31
CA PRO A 704 -25.90 1.82 -27.32
C PRO A 704 -25.12 1.12 -28.44
N GLU A 705 -25.55 -0.10 -28.81
CA GLU A 705 -24.93 -0.85 -29.91
C GLU A 705 -25.19 -0.20 -31.28
N GLU A 706 -26.25 0.59 -31.38
CA GLU A 706 -26.60 1.40 -32.56
C GLU A 706 -26.41 2.89 -32.30
N ARG A 707 -26.27 3.68 -33.36
CA ARG A 707 -26.08 5.13 -33.25
C ARG A 707 -27.37 5.77 -32.71
N SER A 708 -27.39 6.03 -31.40
CA SER A 708 -28.45 6.78 -30.73
C SER A 708 -27.87 8.08 -30.17
N CYS A 709 -27.96 9.15 -30.97
CA CYS A 709 -27.43 10.48 -30.62
C CYS A 709 -28.52 11.48 -30.20
N GLY A 710 -29.66 11.01 -29.70
CA GLY A 710 -30.78 11.85 -29.28
C GLY A 710 -31.32 11.45 -27.91
N ALA A 711 -31.46 12.44 -27.03
CA ALA A 711 -31.96 12.39 -25.65
C ALA A 711 -31.05 11.66 -24.64
N ASP A 712 -30.48 12.46 -23.74
CA ASP A 712 -29.83 12.12 -22.48
C ASP A 712 -28.65 11.14 -22.58
N GLY A 713 -27.43 11.67 -22.46
CA GLY A 713 -26.20 10.88 -22.49
C GLY A 713 -26.31 9.69 -21.54
N VAL A 714 -25.87 8.51 -21.99
CA VAL A 714 -25.99 7.22 -21.27
C VAL A 714 -25.59 7.41 -19.80
N ALA A 715 -26.59 7.62 -18.97
CA ALA A 715 -26.42 7.87 -17.55
C ALA A 715 -25.86 6.60 -16.92
N VAL A 716 -25.17 6.73 -15.79
CA VAL A 716 -25.06 5.57 -14.90
C VAL A 716 -26.46 5.32 -14.39
N ALA A 717 -27.10 4.26 -14.87
CA ALA A 717 -28.12 3.63 -14.06
C ALA A 717 -27.39 3.24 -12.76
N LEU A 718 -27.83 3.82 -11.65
CA LEU A 718 -27.42 3.48 -10.29
C LEU A 718 -28.40 2.47 -9.63
N PRO A 719 -28.89 1.41 -10.30
CA PRO A 719 -29.66 0.43 -9.59
C PRO A 719 -28.68 -0.28 -8.68
N GLU A 720 -28.93 -0.17 -7.37
CA GLU A 720 -28.46 -1.17 -6.43
C GLU A 720 -28.79 -2.55 -7.02
N ARG A 721 -27.87 -3.51 -6.92
CA ARG A 721 -28.17 -4.87 -7.42
C ARG A 721 -29.43 -5.34 -6.73
N GLY A 722 -30.39 -5.91 -7.45
CA GLY A 722 -31.69 -6.33 -6.88
C GLY A 722 -31.55 -7.32 -5.71
N ASN A 723 -30.41 -8.03 -5.66
CA ASN A 723 -30.04 -8.95 -4.59
C ASN A 723 -29.21 -8.28 -3.48
N SER A 724 -28.74 -7.03 -3.61
CA SER A 724 -27.85 -6.35 -2.64
C SER A 724 -28.42 -6.15 -1.25
N THR A 725 -29.74 -6.28 -1.14
CA THR A 725 -30.53 -6.23 0.09
C THR A 725 -30.90 -7.63 0.61
N THR A 726 -30.48 -8.72 -0.06
CA THR A 726 -30.75 -10.09 0.38
C THR A 726 -29.56 -10.63 1.19
N CYS A 727 -29.87 -11.52 2.13
CA CYS A 727 -28.97 -11.99 3.17
C CYS A 727 -27.65 -12.59 2.66
N PRO A 728 -26.78 -12.96 3.60
CA PRO A 728 -25.39 -12.54 3.64
C PRO A 728 -24.83 -12.08 2.30
N ARG A 729 -24.53 -10.78 2.20
CA ARG A 729 -24.13 -10.04 1.00
C ARG A 729 -22.92 -10.63 0.24
N GLN A 730 -22.28 -11.67 0.76
CA GLN A 730 -21.28 -12.46 0.03
C GLN A 730 -21.74 -13.09 -1.28
N MET A 731 -23.03 -13.01 -1.62
CA MET A 731 -23.60 -13.59 -2.84
C MET A 731 -23.89 -12.58 -3.95
N LEU A 732 -23.41 -11.33 -3.84
CA LEU A 732 -23.85 -10.25 -4.74
C LEU A 732 -23.08 -10.16 -6.04
N CYS A 733 -23.42 -11.02 -6.99
CA CYS A 733 -23.10 -10.80 -8.38
C CYS A 733 -24.22 -11.32 -9.26
N ASP A 734 -24.71 -10.50 -10.18
CA ASP A 734 -25.80 -10.91 -11.08
C ASP A 734 -25.27 -11.99 -12.04
N HIS A 735 -24.05 -11.80 -12.58
CA HIS A 735 -23.43 -12.71 -13.55
C HIS A 735 -21.90 -12.64 -13.58
N ASN A 736 -21.23 -13.73 -14.01
CA ASN A 736 -19.79 -13.75 -14.23
C ASN A 736 -19.46 -13.05 -15.54
N VAL A 737 -18.47 -12.15 -15.52
CA VAL A 737 -17.86 -11.60 -16.74
C VAL A 737 -16.57 -12.36 -16.98
N ASP A 738 -16.49 -13.11 -18.08
CA ASP A 738 -15.27 -13.80 -18.46
C ASP A 738 -14.23 -12.81 -19.04
N ALA A 739 -13.02 -13.29 -19.32
CA ALA A 739 -11.96 -12.45 -19.87
C ALA A 739 -12.33 -11.84 -21.24
N SER A 740 -13.31 -12.35 -21.97
CA SER A 740 -13.78 -11.73 -23.22
C SER A 740 -14.75 -10.57 -23.00
N GLY A 741 -15.16 -10.30 -21.76
CA GLY A 741 -16.18 -9.31 -21.44
C GLY A 741 -17.62 -9.84 -21.57
N ARG A 742 -17.76 -11.13 -21.92
CA ARG A 742 -19.06 -11.77 -22.07
C ARG A 742 -19.66 -12.06 -20.69
N VAL A 743 -20.91 -11.66 -20.54
CA VAL A 743 -21.75 -12.07 -19.42
C VAL A 743 -22.07 -13.55 -19.59
N THR A 744 -21.61 -14.38 -18.66
CA THR A 744 -21.78 -15.83 -18.71
C THR A 744 -22.95 -16.27 -17.84
N ARG A 745 -22.73 -17.17 -16.88
CA ARG A 745 -23.78 -17.68 -15.99
C ARG A 745 -24.08 -16.72 -14.84
N GLU A 746 -25.31 -16.77 -14.34
CA GLU A 746 -25.65 -16.21 -13.03
C GLU A 746 -24.66 -16.70 -11.97
N ILE A 747 -24.22 -15.79 -11.10
CA ILE A 747 -23.25 -16.13 -10.08
C ILE A 747 -23.97 -16.73 -8.88
N THR A 748 -23.66 -18.01 -8.63
CA THR A 748 -23.97 -18.68 -7.36
C THR A 748 -22.86 -18.51 -6.31
N ARG A 749 -21.72 -17.91 -6.69
CA ARG A 749 -20.48 -17.77 -5.90
C ARG A 749 -19.69 -16.52 -6.31
N CYS A 750 -19.78 -15.42 -5.57
CA CYS A 750 -18.88 -14.29 -5.83
C CYS A 750 -17.48 -14.65 -5.36
N ASN A 751 -16.53 -14.65 -6.29
CA ASN A 751 -15.11 -14.70 -5.97
C ASN A 751 -14.69 -13.26 -5.66
N ILE A 752 -14.87 -12.85 -4.41
CA ILE A 752 -14.20 -11.66 -3.89
C ILE A 752 -12.70 -12.04 -3.88
N GLU A 753 -11.85 -11.19 -4.46
CA GLU A 753 -10.41 -11.44 -4.74
C GLU A 753 -9.71 -12.45 -3.83
N GLY A 754 -8.99 -13.44 -4.37
CA GLY A 754 -8.05 -14.27 -3.60
C GLY A 754 -8.66 -15.17 -2.52
N TYR A 755 -9.96 -15.08 -2.30
CA TYR A 755 -10.63 -15.60 -1.12
C TYR A 755 -11.58 -16.77 -1.45
N ASN A 756 -11.61 -17.37 -2.64
CA ASN A 756 -12.39 -18.62 -2.88
C ASN A 756 -13.92 -18.55 -2.53
N GLY A 757 -14.49 -17.36 -2.28
CA GLY A 757 -15.89 -17.16 -1.88
C GLY A 757 -16.31 -17.84 -0.57
N MET A 758 -17.60 -18.15 -0.44
CA MET A 758 -18.19 -18.88 0.70
C MET A 758 -17.68 -20.33 0.76
N ASP A 759 -17.27 -20.78 1.95
CA ASP A 759 -16.89 -22.18 2.18
C ASP A 759 -18.08 -23.10 1.90
N ALA A 760 -17.81 -24.19 1.17
CA ALA A 760 -18.82 -25.15 0.73
C ALA A 760 -19.65 -25.72 1.89
N ARG A 761 -19.09 -25.81 3.10
CA ARG A 761 -19.79 -26.33 4.29
C ARG A 761 -20.97 -25.48 4.72
N PHE A 762 -20.98 -24.18 4.42
CA PHE A 762 -22.07 -23.28 4.82
C PHE A 762 -23.22 -23.21 3.82
N ARG A 763 -23.08 -23.84 2.63
CA ARG A 763 -24.07 -23.76 1.55
C ARG A 763 -25.44 -24.29 1.96
N GLY A 764 -25.49 -25.44 2.64
CA GLY A 764 -26.74 -26.05 3.07
C GLY A 764 -27.50 -25.15 4.06
N ALA A 765 -26.78 -24.63 5.05
CA ALA A 765 -27.33 -23.70 6.03
C ALA A 765 -27.82 -22.40 5.38
N ALA A 766 -27.03 -21.81 4.46
CA ALA A 766 -27.41 -20.56 3.78
C ALA A 766 -28.65 -20.74 2.91
N ALA A 767 -28.75 -21.86 2.18
CA ALA A 767 -29.91 -22.18 1.36
C ALA A 767 -31.17 -22.43 2.21
N ALA A 768 -31.03 -23.10 3.37
CA ALA A 768 -32.14 -23.30 4.30
C ALA A 768 -32.65 -21.97 4.88
N MET A 769 -31.72 -21.07 5.26
CA MET A 769 -32.04 -19.75 5.78
C MET A 769 -32.76 -18.86 4.76
N LEU A 770 -32.33 -18.83 3.49
CA LEU A 770 -33.02 -18.04 2.45
C LEU A 770 -34.46 -18.49 2.23
N LYS A 771 -34.75 -19.78 2.40
CA LYS A 771 -36.12 -20.33 2.23
C LYS A 771 -37.08 -19.90 3.32
N THR A 772 -36.60 -19.55 4.52
CA THR A 772 -37.45 -19.16 5.65
C THR A 772 -37.79 -17.67 5.66
N MET A 773 -37.31 -16.90 4.67
CA MET A 773 -37.45 -15.45 4.63
C MET A 773 -38.58 -14.98 3.70
N PRO A 774 -39.32 -13.92 4.08
CA PRO A 774 -40.34 -13.33 3.21
C PRO A 774 -39.75 -12.90 1.86
N GLY A 775 -40.20 -13.52 0.77
CA GLY A 775 -39.70 -13.23 -0.59
C GLY A 775 -38.22 -13.57 -0.83
N GLY A 776 -37.58 -14.35 0.06
CA GLY A 776 -36.15 -14.67 -0.02
C GLY A 776 -35.22 -13.47 0.27
N ARG A 777 -35.71 -12.43 0.94
CA ARG A 777 -34.97 -11.18 1.20
C ARG A 777 -34.72 -10.94 2.68
N CYS A 778 -33.58 -10.33 3.00
CA CYS A 778 -33.28 -9.84 4.34
C CYS A 778 -34.06 -8.54 4.60
N PRO A 779 -34.72 -8.39 5.75
CA PRO A 779 -35.22 -7.10 6.21
C PRO A 779 -34.04 -6.30 6.77
N TYR A 780 -33.18 -5.75 5.92
CA TYR A 780 -32.06 -4.91 6.36
C TYR A 780 -32.22 -3.47 5.86
N PRO A 781 -31.84 -2.47 6.66
CA PRO A 781 -32.10 -1.06 6.35
C PRO A 781 -31.38 -0.59 5.08
N PRO A 782 -31.90 0.45 4.40
CA PRO A 782 -31.43 0.96 3.11
C PRO A 782 -30.07 1.69 3.16
N GLY A 783 -29.21 1.42 4.15
CA GLY A 783 -27.91 2.05 4.33
C GLY A 783 -27.88 3.36 5.09
N THR A 784 -29.04 3.88 5.44
CA THR A 784 -29.18 5.15 6.16
C THR A 784 -29.21 4.96 7.67
N GLU A 785 -29.45 3.72 8.12
CA GLU A 785 -29.49 3.31 9.52
C GLU A 785 -28.59 2.09 9.72
N PRO A 786 -27.85 2.01 10.85
CA PRO A 786 -27.04 0.84 11.16
C PRO A 786 -27.89 -0.43 11.18
N GLY A 787 -27.34 -1.53 10.67
CA GLY A 787 -27.96 -2.84 10.77
C GLY A 787 -28.28 -3.26 12.21
N PRO A 788 -29.40 -3.96 12.48
CA PRO A 788 -29.86 -4.35 13.82
C PRO A 788 -29.04 -5.50 14.47
N GLY A 789 -27.75 -5.67 14.14
CA GLY A 789 -26.94 -6.77 14.67
C GLY A 789 -27.29 -8.16 14.10
N PRO A 790 -26.67 -9.25 14.59
CA PRO A 790 -26.40 -10.48 13.83
C PRO A 790 -27.56 -11.02 12.99
N GLY A 791 -28.80 -11.00 13.48
CA GLY A 791 -29.88 -11.76 12.86
C GLY A 791 -29.65 -13.28 12.94
N PHE A 792 -28.39 -13.75 12.89
CA PHE A 792 -27.94 -15.13 12.84
C PHE A 792 -26.66 -15.39 13.66
N ASP A 793 -26.53 -16.58 14.24
CA ASP A 793 -25.28 -17.04 14.85
C ASP A 793 -24.27 -17.57 13.79
N ALA A 794 -23.04 -17.89 14.22
CA ALA A 794 -22.00 -18.42 13.32
C ALA A 794 -22.36 -19.79 12.67
N ARG A 795 -23.45 -20.45 13.09
CA ARG A 795 -23.96 -21.72 12.54
C ARG A 795 -25.16 -21.50 11.60
N GLY A 796 -25.64 -20.25 11.46
CA GLY A 796 -26.76 -19.89 10.60
C GLY A 796 -28.13 -20.01 11.25
N HIS A 797 -28.21 -20.10 12.58
CA HIS A 797 -29.49 -20.06 13.29
C HIS A 797 -29.95 -18.63 13.48
N TYR A 798 -31.23 -18.33 13.19
CA TYR A 798 -31.81 -17.01 13.45
C TYR A 798 -31.81 -16.74 14.96
N VAL A 799 -31.18 -15.64 15.39
CA VAL A 799 -31.11 -15.22 16.80
C VAL A 799 -31.90 -13.94 17.09
N GLY A 800 -32.65 -13.44 16.12
CA GLY A 800 -33.43 -12.20 16.24
C GLY A 800 -32.66 -10.95 15.80
N LEU A 801 -33.41 -9.85 15.61
CA LEU A 801 -32.85 -8.51 15.48
C LEU A 801 -32.38 -8.09 16.89
N GLY A 802 -31.09 -7.78 17.06
CA GLY A 802 -30.60 -7.22 18.31
C GLY A 802 -31.29 -5.88 18.55
N SER A 803 -31.95 -5.74 19.70
CA SER A 803 -32.59 -4.50 20.15
C SER A 803 -31.58 -3.37 20.35
#